data_AF-A0A875RNB7-F1
#
_entry.id   AF-A0A875RNB7-F1
#
_cell.length_a   1.000
_cell.length_b   1.000
_cell.length_c   1.000
_cell.angle_alpha   90.00
_cell.angle_beta   90.00
_cell.angle_gamma   90.00
#
_symmetry.space_group_name_H-M   'P 1'
#
loop_
_entity.id
_entity.type
_entity.pdbx_description
1 polymer ?
#
loop_
_entity_poly.entity_id
_entity_poly.type
_entity_poly.pdbx_seq_one_letter_code
_entity_poly.pdbx_strand_id
1 'polypeptide(L)'
;MVDKISFKDKVVIITGAGGGLGKQYALRFAARGAKVVVNDLGGSLTGSGNSTKAADIVVNEIKDSGGIAVANYDNIVTNAEGILKTAVDNFGTVHVLINNAGILKDASFKKMTEKQFTDVLDVHLNGTFRLTKACWPYFKNQNYGRIIMTASPAGLYGNFGQANYSAAKLALVGFSETLAKEGNRYNIKVNSIAPLAKSRMTETIMPPDVLEKLLPEKIAPLVMYLTSDECPSTGSIYEVAAGMFAQIRWERSGGLYLRPDESLTPEAILNRFKEVSDFNKPGVQHPTELNDYNKVWSVTSSLPSNNQGSIKIESLKGKVVIITGAGSGLGKSHALLFAKYGAKVVVNDFRDADTVVKEIVSQGGQAVGSKHDVYSEAEEIVKTALKSFGTIDVLINNAGILRDRSFVKMTGIEWNQVLQIHLLATFRMCKYVWPIFLKNGAGYIVNTTSTSGIYGNFGQANYAAAKAGILSMTRTLAIEGKKHKIICNAIAPHAETAMTRTIFKASELNRFSPSQVSPMVVLLCSKELGGVTGELYEVGAGWIGNVRWQRAKGAISHEKEIPVEFLRDNWKDVIDFTQSVTIKNAQESTMAILESIGGNGDEDDEDEEDQDGDNESSENEAYTYDNRRVILYNISVGSSAKELKYVYEANNEFQAIPSFGVIPFMNQEDGGLNLDKLLKNYNPMNLLHGEHYLKINKFPIPTAATVTTKSFPMAVIDKSKAGKHSILVRAGYKTYDVKTNELLFTNVGSYFIRNCESRDAKSHSFHEEVTPFVSMSFTALKDKKPDFIGTFKTDQNLAALYRLNGDLNPLHVDPAFAKGAHFSKPILHGLCTFGISAKLLVDKFGTFDEAKVRFTQVVFPGETIEVRAWKQGSIVIFQTLVKERDCIVIDKAAVRLNGTKPKL
;
A
#
# COMPACT_ATOMS: atom_id res chain seq x y z
N MET A 1 -43.42 4.91 14.86
CA MET A 1 -42.83 3.97 13.89
C MET A 1 -41.99 4.81 12.95
N VAL A 2 -40.70 4.54 12.83
CA VAL A 2 -39.86 5.20 11.81
C VAL A 2 -40.18 4.54 10.47
N ASP A 3 -40.42 5.34 9.43
CA ASP A 3 -40.74 4.82 8.09
C ASP A 3 -39.59 3.95 7.58
N LYS A 4 -39.89 2.73 7.12
CA LYS A 4 -38.91 1.79 6.58
C LYS A 4 -38.63 2.11 5.11
N ILE A 5 -37.38 2.02 4.71
CA ILE A 5 -36.99 2.14 3.30
C ILE A 5 -37.64 0.99 2.52
N SER A 6 -38.45 1.34 1.53
CA SER A 6 -39.23 0.40 0.73
C SER A 6 -38.63 0.22 -0.67
N PHE A 7 -38.64 -1.01 -1.16
CA PHE A 7 -38.35 -1.36 -2.55
C PHE A 7 -39.57 -1.95 -3.25
N LYS A 8 -40.77 -1.71 -2.69
CA LYS A 8 -42.02 -2.22 -3.24
C LYS A 8 -42.12 -1.86 -4.73
N ASP A 9 -42.40 -2.87 -5.54
CA ASP A 9 -42.55 -2.79 -6.99
C ASP A 9 -41.31 -2.37 -7.80
N LYS A 10 -40.16 -2.10 -7.13
CA LYS A 10 -38.89 -1.90 -7.83
C LYS A 10 -38.43 -3.24 -8.42
N VAL A 11 -37.94 -3.19 -9.66
CA VAL A 11 -37.43 -4.36 -10.39
C VAL A 11 -35.91 -4.31 -10.36
N VAL A 12 -35.31 -5.35 -9.81
CA VAL A 12 -33.88 -5.39 -9.50
C VAL A 12 -33.22 -6.53 -10.27
N ILE A 13 -32.30 -6.21 -11.16
CA ILE A 13 -31.42 -7.20 -11.80
C ILE A 13 -30.13 -7.30 -10.98
N ILE A 14 -29.75 -8.51 -10.59
CA ILE A 14 -28.52 -8.78 -9.85
C ILE A 14 -27.75 -9.88 -10.60
N THR A 15 -26.55 -9.55 -11.08
CA THR A 15 -25.70 -10.49 -11.80
C THR A 15 -24.77 -11.25 -10.85
N GLY A 16 -24.51 -12.53 -11.13
CA GLY A 16 -23.75 -13.41 -10.23
C GLY A 16 -24.43 -13.60 -8.87
N ALA A 17 -25.75 -13.82 -8.89
CA ALA A 17 -26.62 -13.82 -7.73
C ALA A 17 -26.93 -15.20 -7.14
N GLY A 18 -26.31 -16.27 -7.66
CA GLY A 18 -26.48 -17.64 -7.17
C GLY A 18 -25.75 -17.92 -5.84
N GLY A 19 -24.91 -17.01 -5.36
CA GLY A 19 -24.19 -17.13 -4.09
C GLY A 19 -23.55 -15.82 -3.61
N GLY A 20 -22.84 -15.88 -2.48
CA GLY A 20 -22.06 -14.76 -1.93
C GLY A 20 -22.85 -13.46 -1.77
N LEU A 21 -22.23 -12.35 -2.17
CA LEU A 21 -22.82 -11.00 -2.12
C LEU A 21 -24.13 -10.90 -2.92
N GLY A 22 -24.14 -11.41 -4.16
CA GLY A 22 -25.29 -11.33 -5.04
C GLY A 22 -26.54 -12.01 -4.47
N LYS A 23 -26.37 -13.19 -3.85
CA LYS A 23 -27.46 -13.87 -3.12
C LYS A 23 -28.01 -13.00 -1.99
N GLN A 24 -27.13 -12.42 -1.17
CA GLN A 24 -27.55 -11.59 -0.03
C GLN A 24 -28.29 -10.32 -0.47
N TYR A 25 -27.87 -9.71 -1.58
CA TYR A 25 -28.61 -8.60 -2.18
C TYR A 25 -30.01 -9.06 -2.61
N ALA A 26 -30.12 -10.18 -3.33
CA ALA A 26 -31.39 -10.70 -3.83
C ALA A 26 -32.41 -10.94 -2.71
N LEU A 27 -31.99 -11.63 -1.66
CA LEU A 27 -32.83 -11.92 -0.49
C LEU A 27 -33.32 -10.64 0.19
N ARG A 28 -32.42 -9.67 0.43
CA ARG A 28 -32.77 -8.43 1.16
C ARG A 28 -33.61 -7.46 0.34
N PHE A 29 -33.39 -7.36 -0.98
CA PHE A 29 -34.28 -6.59 -1.86
C PHE A 29 -35.68 -7.21 -1.90
N ALA A 30 -35.79 -8.53 -2.06
CA ALA A 30 -37.07 -9.22 -2.06
C ALA A 30 -37.83 -9.06 -0.73
N ALA A 31 -37.12 -9.16 0.40
CA ALA A 31 -37.68 -8.93 1.73
C ALA A 31 -38.23 -7.49 1.94
N ARG A 32 -37.81 -6.52 1.10
CA ARG A 32 -38.35 -5.15 1.08
C ARG A 32 -39.33 -4.90 -0.08
N GLY A 33 -39.87 -5.96 -0.68
CA GLY A 33 -40.95 -5.91 -1.68
C GLY A 33 -40.49 -5.74 -3.13
N ALA A 34 -39.19 -5.88 -3.40
CA ALA A 34 -38.68 -5.82 -4.77
C ALA A 34 -39.05 -7.08 -5.58
N LYS A 35 -39.10 -6.92 -6.91
CA LYS A 35 -39.20 -8.02 -7.89
C LYS A 35 -37.80 -8.29 -8.42
N VAL A 36 -37.23 -9.45 -8.11
CA VAL A 36 -35.79 -9.70 -8.32
C VAL A 36 -35.55 -10.65 -9.50
N VAL A 37 -34.66 -10.26 -10.41
CA VAL A 37 -34.06 -11.16 -11.40
C VAL A 37 -32.74 -11.65 -10.86
N VAL A 38 -32.68 -12.94 -10.54
CA VAL A 38 -31.48 -13.62 -10.03
C VAL A 38 -30.73 -14.20 -11.23
N ASN A 39 -29.74 -13.47 -11.75
CA ASN A 39 -28.89 -13.96 -12.83
C ASN A 39 -27.67 -14.71 -12.27
N ASP A 40 -27.50 -15.97 -12.68
CA ASP A 40 -26.28 -16.73 -12.44
C ASP A 40 -26.09 -17.81 -13.51
N LEU A 41 -24.89 -17.85 -14.12
CA LEU A 41 -24.53 -18.85 -15.13
C LEU A 41 -24.35 -20.25 -14.53
N GLY A 42 -24.09 -20.35 -13.22
CA GLY A 42 -23.81 -21.62 -12.54
C GLY A 42 -22.36 -22.09 -12.67
N GLY A 43 -21.43 -21.18 -12.98
CA GLY A 43 -20.00 -21.45 -13.10
C GLY A 43 -19.23 -21.33 -11.79
N SER A 44 -18.06 -21.95 -11.75
CA SER A 44 -17.06 -21.83 -10.68
C SER A 44 -16.38 -20.46 -10.70
N LEU A 45 -15.63 -20.11 -9.65
CA LEU A 45 -14.86 -18.86 -9.58
C LEU A 45 -13.82 -18.71 -10.70
N THR A 46 -13.36 -19.84 -11.26
CA THR A 46 -12.43 -19.85 -12.40
C THR A 46 -13.17 -19.78 -13.74
N GLY A 47 -14.50 -19.64 -13.73
CA GLY A 47 -15.33 -19.53 -14.93
C GLY A 47 -15.67 -20.85 -15.61
N SER A 48 -15.59 -21.98 -14.91
CA SER A 48 -15.90 -23.33 -15.45
C SER A 48 -17.22 -23.89 -14.90
N GLY A 49 -17.99 -24.61 -15.74
CA GLY A 49 -19.28 -25.23 -15.36
C GLY A 49 -20.51 -24.36 -15.65
N ASN A 50 -21.70 -24.99 -15.75
CA ASN A 50 -22.99 -24.35 -16.11
C ASN A 50 -24.16 -24.94 -15.27
N SER A 51 -24.04 -24.99 -13.94
CA SER A 51 -25.11 -25.53 -13.09
C SER A 51 -26.19 -24.47 -12.82
N THR A 52 -27.27 -24.48 -13.59
CA THR A 52 -28.42 -23.56 -13.45
C THR A 52 -29.06 -23.57 -12.05
N LYS A 53 -28.81 -24.62 -11.27
CA LYS A 53 -29.36 -24.82 -9.92
C LYS A 53 -29.07 -23.67 -8.94
N ALA A 54 -27.96 -22.93 -9.11
CA ALA A 54 -27.59 -21.88 -8.16
C ALA A 54 -28.60 -20.72 -8.12
N ALA A 55 -29.04 -20.24 -9.29
CA ALA A 55 -30.06 -19.19 -9.37
C ALA A 55 -31.42 -19.70 -8.88
N ASP A 56 -31.78 -20.94 -9.22
CA ASP A 56 -33.06 -21.55 -8.81
C ASP A 56 -33.19 -21.67 -7.30
N ILE A 57 -32.11 -22.07 -6.61
CA ILE A 57 -32.10 -22.19 -5.15
C ILE A 57 -32.44 -20.84 -4.49
N VAL A 58 -31.82 -19.75 -4.95
CA VAL A 58 -32.06 -18.41 -4.39
C VAL A 58 -33.48 -17.93 -4.72
N VAL A 59 -33.98 -18.20 -5.92
CA VAL A 59 -35.36 -17.85 -6.31
C VAL A 59 -36.39 -18.60 -5.46
N ASN A 60 -36.17 -19.88 -5.20
CA ASN A 60 -37.05 -20.67 -4.34
C ASN A 60 -37.04 -20.13 -2.91
N GLU A 61 -35.87 -19.84 -2.34
CA GLU A 61 -35.73 -19.23 -1.00
C GLU A 61 -36.51 -17.89 -0.90
N ILE A 62 -36.45 -17.06 -1.94
CA ILE A 62 -37.22 -15.82 -2.02
C ILE A 62 -38.73 -16.10 -2.04
N LYS A 63 -39.19 -17.04 -2.88
CA LYS A 63 -40.61 -17.38 -3.02
C LYS A 63 -41.19 -18.02 -1.75
N ASP A 64 -40.43 -18.91 -1.12
CA ASP A 64 -40.80 -19.56 0.15
C ASP A 64 -40.96 -18.53 1.28
N SER A 65 -40.20 -17.43 1.21
CA SER A 65 -40.31 -16.28 2.11
C SER A 65 -41.39 -15.26 1.69
N GLY A 66 -42.20 -15.56 0.67
CA GLY A 66 -43.29 -14.71 0.17
C GLY A 66 -42.86 -13.57 -0.77
N GLY A 67 -41.61 -13.56 -1.23
CA GLY A 67 -41.09 -12.57 -2.18
C GLY A 67 -41.33 -12.94 -3.65
N ILE A 68 -40.95 -12.02 -4.55
CA ILE A 68 -41.11 -12.19 -6.00
C ILE A 68 -39.73 -12.26 -6.66
N ALA A 69 -39.40 -13.39 -7.28
CA ALA A 69 -38.18 -13.54 -8.04
C ALA A 69 -38.32 -14.48 -9.24
N VAL A 70 -37.44 -14.26 -10.24
CA VAL A 70 -37.28 -15.13 -11.41
C VAL A 70 -35.79 -15.39 -11.66
N ALA A 71 -35.46 -16.63 -12.04
CA ALA A 71 -34.10 -17.02 -12.35
C ALA A 71 -33.75 -16.62 -13.78
N ASN A 72 -32.48 -16.31 -14.02
CA ASN A 72 -31.92 -16.15 -15.35
C ASN A 72 -30.54 -16.84 -15.41
N TYR A 73 -30.25 -17.51 -16.52
CA TYR A 73 -29.04 -18.32 -16.68
C TYR A 73 -28.11 -17.81 -17.78
N ASP A 74 -28.39 -16.62 -18.31
CA ASP A 74 -27.61 -16.06 -19.42
C ASP A 74 -26.22 -15.62 -18.96
N ASN A 75 -25.24 -15.84 -19.84
CA ASN A 75 -23.89 -15.36 -19.63
C ASN A 75 -23.81 -13.86 -19.96
N ILE A 76 -23.37 -13.05 -19.01
CA ILE A 76 -23.26 -11.59 -19.14
C ILE A 76 -22.35 -11.15 -20.31
N VAL A 77 -21.39 -11.98 -20.71
CA VAL A 77 -20.49 -11.70 -21.83
C VAL A 77 -21.21 -11.94 -23.15
N THR A 78 -21.90 -13.07 -23.32
CA THR A 78 -22.42 -13.49 -24.63
C THR A 78 -23.90 -13.19 -24.86
N ASN A 79 -24.70 -13.00 -23.81
CA ASN A 79 -26.15 -12.75 -23.91
C ASN A 79 -26.67 -11.81 -22.81
N ALA A 80 -26.08 -10.62 -22.68
CA ALA A 80 -26.54 -9.62 -21.71
C ALA A 80 -27.99 -9.17 -21.96
N GLU A 81 -28.42 -9.12 -23.22
CA GLU A 81 -29.77 -8.77 -23.64
C GLU A 81 -30.81 -9.80 -23.15
N GLY A 82 -30.45 -11.08 -23.03
CA GLY A 82 -31.31 -12.12 -22.46
C GLY A 82 -31.62 -11.89 -20.98
N ILE A 83 -30.64 -11.38 -20.21
CA ILE A 83 -30.82 -11.00 -18.80
C ILE A 83 -31.88 -9.89 -18.68
N LEU A 84 -31.74 -8.83 -19.49
CA LEU A 84 -32.73 -7.74 -19.52
C LEU A 84 -34.09 -8.23 -20.00
N LYS A 85 -34.13 -9.05 -21.05
CA LYS A 85 -35.37 -9.62 -21.59
C LYS A 85 -36.14 -10.37 -20.50
N THR A 86 -35.45 -11.12 -19.64
CA THR A 86 -36.08 -11.80 -18.50
C THR A 86 -36.76 -10.83 -17.55
N ALA A 87 -36.12 -9.69 -17.23
CA ALA A 87 -36.73 -8.65 -16.40
C ALA A 87 -37.98 -8.04 -17.03
N VAL A 88 -37.90 -7.72 -18.33
CA VAL A 88 -38.99 -7.07 -19.07
C VAL A 88 -40.17 -8.03 -19.28
N ASP A 89 -39.93 -9.28 -19.66
CA ASP A 89 -40.98 -10.28 -19.89
C ASP A 89 -41.78 -10.57 -18.60
N ASN A 90 -41.10 -10.60 -17.45
CA ASN A 90 -41.74 -10.95 -16.17
C ASN A 90 -42.30 -9.75 -15.43
N PHE A 91 -41.62 -8.59 -15.52
CA PHE A 91 -41.90 -7.43 -14.66
C PHE A 91 -42.06 -6.10 -15.43
N GLY A 92 -41.97 -6.12 -16.75
CA GLY A 92 -42.24 -4.99 -17.65
C GLY A 92 -41.13 -3.93 -17.77
N THR A 93 -40.18 -3.89 -16.84
CA THR A 93 -39.08 -2.89 -16.84
C THR A 93 -37.91 -3.33 -15.95
N VAL A 94 -36.90 -2.47 -15.80
CA VAL A 94 -35.84 -2.56 -14.80
C VAL A 94 -35.69 -1.21 -14.09
N HIS A 95 -35.50 -1.22 -12.77
CA HIS A 95 -35.32 -0.01 -11.96
C HIS A 95 -33.94 0.07 -11.31
N VAL A 96 -33.41 -1.06 -10.89
CA VAL A 96 -32.11 -1.18 -10.21
C VAL A 96 -31.27 -2.24 -10.92
N LEU A 97 -30.00 -1.93 -11.18
CA LEU A 97 -29.02 -2.86 -11.74
C LEU A 97 -27.82 -2.98 -10.80
N ILE A 98 -27.58 -4.19 -10.30
CA ILE A 98 -26.42 -4.52 -9.47
C ILE A 98 -25.43 -5.31 -10.33
N ASN A 99 -24.41 -4.64 -10.85
CA ASN A 99 -23.33 -5.27 -11.63
C ASN A 99 -22.33 -5.93 -10.69
N ASN A 100 -22.58 -7.20 -10.36
CA ASN A 100 -21.85 -7.96 -9.35
C ASN A 100 -21.12 -9.21 -9.90
N ALA A 101 -21.53 -9.75 -11.04
CA ALA A 101 -20.90 -10.92 -11.65
C ALA A 101 -19.37 -10.75 -11.82
N GLY A 102 -18.62 -11.82 -11.55
CA GLY A 102 -17.17 -11.80 -11.60
C GLY A 102 -16.53 -13.18 -11.56
N ILE A 103 -15.29 -13.24 -12.06
CA ILE A 103 -14.39 -14.41 -12.02
C ILE A 103 -12.99 -13.99 -11.55
N LEU A 104 -12.15 -14.95 -11.16
CA LEU A 104 -10.72 -14.73 -10.93
C LEU A 104 -9.86 -15.58 -11.85
N LYS A 105 -8.70 -15.02 -12.20
CA LYS A 105 -7.65 -15.64 -13.01
C LYS A 105 -6.30 -15.10 -12.55
N ASP A 106 -6.01 -15.33 -11.28
CA ASP A 106 -4.88 -14.71 -10.60
C ASP A 106 -3.57 -15.38 -11.04
N ALA A 107 -2.56 -14.55 -11.24
CA ALA A 107 -1.21 -14.94 -11.60
C ALA A 107 -0.30 -13.73 -11.46
N SER A 108 0.92 -13.92 -10.92
CA SER A 108 1.97 -12.90 -11.06
C SER A 108 2.05 -12.39 -12.50
N PHE A 109 2.36 -11.12 -12.70
CA PHE A 109 2.43 -10.51 -14.01
C PHE A 109 3.40 -11.24 -14.96
N LYS A 110 4.46 -11.86 -14.41
CA LYS A 110 5.36 -12.77 -15.16
C LYS A 110 4.61 -13.97 -15.75
N LYS A 111 3.72 -14.61 -14.98
CA LYS A 111 2.96 -15.82 -15.39
C LYS A 111 1.63 -15.52 -16.09
N MET A 112 1.04 -14.34 -15.85
CA MET A 112 -0.28 -13.98 -16.38
C MET A 112 -0.31 -14.01 -17.91
N THR A 113 -1.23 -14.78 -18.48
CA THR A 113 -1.44 -14.84 -19.93
C THR A 113 -2.40 -13.73 -20.39
N GLU A 114 -2.32 -13.36 -21.66
CA GLU A 114 -3.29 -12.41 -22.23
C GLU A 114 -4.72 -12.93 -22.11
N LYS A 115 -4.95 -14.23 -22.33
CA LYS A 115 -6.29 -14.82 -22.19
C LYS A 115 -6.85 -14.64 -20.77
N GLN A 116 -6.04 -14.86 -19.74
CA GLN A 116 -6.45 -14.60 -18.36
C GLN A 116 -6.79 -13.12 -18.11
N PHE A 117 -6.07 -12.21 -18.77
CA PHE A 117 -6.35 -10.78 -18.69
C PHE A 117 -7.67 -10.41 -19.37
N THR A 118 -7.88 -10.90 -20.60
CA THR A 118 -9.10 -10.63 -21.38
C THR A 118 -10.33 -11.29 -20.77
N ASP A 119 -10.23 -12.55 -20.29
CA ASP A 119 -11.37 -13.27 -19.67
C ASP A 119 -11.93 -12.47 -18.48
N VAL A 120 -11.04 -11.93 -17.63
CA VAL A 120 -11.44 -11.12 -16.47
C VAL A 120 -12.05 -9.78 -16.91
N LEU A 121 -11.46 -9.09 -17.88
CA LEU A 121 -12.06 -7.86 -18.41
C LEU A 121 -13.41 -8.11 -19.07
N ASP A 122 -13.57 -9.22 -19.77
CA ASP A 122 -14.80 -9.54 -20.48
C ASP A 122 -15.98 -9.71 -19.52
N VAL A 123 -15.80 -10.47 -18.44
CA VAL A 123 -16.85 -10.67 -17.44
C VAL A 123 -17.12 -9.40 -16.64
N HIS A 124 -16.07 -8.81 -16.05
CA HIS A 124 -16.24 -7.73 -15.06
C HIS A 124 -16.59 -6.40 -15.71
N LEU A 125 -15.98 -6.07 -16.85
CA LEU A 125 -16.09 -4.75 -17.48
C LEU A 125 -16.97 -4.79 -18.73
N ASN A 126 -16.68 -5.66 -19.71
CA ASN A 126 -17.41 -5.66 -20.98
C ASN A 126 -18.84 -6.19 -20.82
N GLY A 127 -19.06 -7.22 -20.00
CA GLY A 127 -20.39 -7.71 -19.65
C GLY A 127 -21.21 -6.65 -18.93
N THR A 128 -20.61 -5.97 -17.95
CA THR A 128 -21.21 -4.83 -17.25
C THR A 128 -21.60 -3.71 -18.21
N PHE A 129 -20.72 -3.34 -19.15
CA PHE A 129 -21.03 -2.38 -20.20
C PHE A 129 -22.24 -2.81 -21.03
N ARG A 130 -22.25 -4.05 -21.56
CA ARG A 130 -23.34 -4.56 -22.41
C ARG A 130 -24.69 -4.54 -21.69
N LEU A 131 -24.75 -5.07 -20.47
CA LEU A 131 -25.99 -5.11 -19.71
C LEU A 131 -26.46 -3.72 -19.30
N THR A 132 -25.55 -2.87 -18.82
CA THR A 132 -25.88 -1.49 -18.44
C THR A 132 -26.37 -0.70 -19.65
N LYS A 133 -25.73 -0.90 -20.81
CA LYS A 133 -26.12 -0.29 -22.09
C LYS A 133 -27.51 -0.73 -22.52
N ALA A 134 -27.84 -2.01 -22.39
CA ALA A 134 -29.15 -2.55 -22.71
C ALA A 134 -30.25 -2.01 -21.77
N CYS A 135 -29.95 -1.87 -20.47
CA CYS A 135 -30.91 -1.33 -19.48
C CYS A 135 -31.13 0.19 -19.61
N TRP A 136 -30.16 0.92 -20.14
CA TRP A 136 -30.15 2.39 -20.15
C TRP A 136 -31.38 3.06 -20.77
N PRO A 137 -31.93 2.60 -21.92
CA PRO A 137 -33.15 3.16 -22.48
C PRO A 137 -34.36 3.07 -21.53
N TYR A 138 -34.49 1.98 -20.76
CA TYR A 138 -35.57 1.80 -19.79
C TYR A 138 -35.44 2.82 -18.67
N PHE A 139 -34.25 2.94 -18.08
CA PHE A 139 -33.98 3.94 -17.04
C PHE A 139 -34.28 5.38 -17.51
N LYS A 140 -33.86 5.70 -18.74
CA LYS A 140 -34.09 7.01 -19.33
C LYS A 140 -35.58 7.27 -19.57
N ASN A 141 -36.31 6.32 -20.14
CA ASN A 141 -37.71 6.47 -20.51
C ASN A 141 -38.62 6.63 -19.28
N GLN A 142 -38.31 5.92 -18.20
CA GLN A 142 -39.07 6.02 -16.94
C GLN A 142 -38.55 7.11 -16.00
N ASN A 143 -37.51 7.87 -16.40
CA ASN A 143 -36.85 8.90 -15.60
C ASN A 143 -36.44 8.41 -14.19
N TYR A 144 -35.92 7.18 -14.12
CA TYR A 144 -35.45 6.56 -12.89
C TYR A 144 -34.48 5.43 -13.20
N GLY A 145 -33.31 5.44 -12.56
CA GLY A 145 -32.40 4.29 -12.53
C GLY A 145 -31.47 4.34 -11.34
N ARG A 146 -31.11 3.17 -10.81
CA ARG A 146 -30.08 3.03 -9.77
C ARG A 146 -29.12 1.93 -10.17
N ILE A 147 -27.83 2.23 -10.21
CA ILE A 147 -26.82 1.30 -10.71
C ILE A 147 -25.70 1.21 -9.68
N ILE A 148 -25.31 -0.02 -9.35
CA ILE A 148 -24.16 -0.30 -8.51
C ILE A 148 -23.11 -1.02 -9.33
N MET A 149 -21.89 -0.48 -9.28
CA MET A 149 -20.70 -1.12 -9.83
C MET A 149 -19.89 -1.76 -8.69
N THR A 150 -19.72 -3.07 -8.72
CA THR A 150 -18.88 -3.78 -7.74
C THR A 150 -17.41 -3.70 -8.14
N ALA A 151 -16.71 -2.69 -7.62
CA ALA A 151 -15.25 -2.55 -7.65
C ALA A 151 -14.59 -3.48 -6.61
N SER A 152 -13.41 -3.13 -6.11
CA SER A 152 -12.73 -3.83 -5.01
C SER A 152 -11.56 -3.01 -4.46
N PRO A 153 -11.05 -3.29 -3.25
CA PRO A 153 -9.78 -2.73 -2.78
C PRO A 153 -8.61 -2.98 -3.74
N ALA A 154 -8.53 -4.17 -4.36
CA ALA A 154 -7.54 -4.45 -5.40
C ALA A 154 -7.67 -3.50 -6.61
N GLY A 155 -8.90 -3.16 -7.01
CA GLY A 155 -9.16 -2.13 -8.01
C GLY A 155 -8.65 -0.76 -7.58
N LEU A 156 -8.97 -0.33 -6.36
CA LEU A 156 -8.57 0.99 -5.87
C LEU A 156 -7.05 1.11 -5.71
N TYR A 157 -6.38 0.10 -5.15
CA TYR A 157 -5.00 0.24 -4.70
C TYR A 157 -3.98 -0.59 -5.48
N GLY A 158 -4.42 -1.49 -6.35
CA GLY A 158 -3.61 -2.54 -6.92
C GLY A 158 -3.40 -3.68 -5.91
N ASN A 159 -3.25 -4.90 -6.42
CA ASN A 159 -2.87 -6.06 -5.63
C ASN A 159 -1.93 -6.98 -6.42
N PHE A 160 -1.00 -7.64 -5.71
CA PHE A 160 -0.04 -8.57 -6.31
C PHE A 160 -0.78 -9.72 -7.02
N GLY A 161 -0.34 -10.11 -8.21
CA GLY A 161 -0.93 -11.24 -8.94
C GLY A 161 -2.30 -10.99 -9.56
N GLN A 162 -2.81 -9.77 -9.44
CA GLN A 162 -4.17 -9.40 -9.84
C GLN A 162 -4.20 -8.24 -10.84
N ALA A 163 -3.22 -8.14 -11.74
CA ALA A 163 -3.14 -7.03 -12.71
C ALA A 163 -4.40 -6.91 -13.59
N ASN A 164 -4.98 -8.04 -13.99
CA ASN A 164 -6.25 -8.13 -14.73
C ASN A 164 -7.46 -7.69 -13.90
N TYR A 165 -7.61 -8.24 -12.70
CA TYR A 165 -8.72 -7.95 -11.80
C TYR A 165 -8.68 -6.49 -11.33
N SER A 166 -7.52 -6.01 -10.90
CA SER A 166 -7.30 -4.62 -10.47
C SER A 166 -7.67 -3.64 -11.61
N ALA A 167 -7.20 -3.90 -12.84
CA ALA A 167 -7.57 -3.12 -14.01
C ALA A 167 -9.09 -3.12 -14.26
N ALA A 168 -9.74 -4.29 -14.25
CA ALA A 168 -11.19 -4.38 -14.46
C ALA A 168 -11.99 -3.63 -13.39
N LYS A 169 -11.59 -3.75 -12.13
CA LYS A 169 -12.33 -3.17 -10.99
C LYS A 169 -12.19 -1.65 -10.89
N LEU A 170 -11.05 -1.07 -11.25
CA LEU A 170 -10.95 0.39 -11.33
C LEU A 170 -11.57 0.95 -12.62
N ALA A 171 -11.55 0.19 -13.73
CA ALA A 171 -12.27 0.57 -14.94
C ALA A 171 -13.79 0.76 -14.68
N LEU A 172 -14.37 -0.05 -13.80
CA LEU A 172 -15.75 0.13 -13.34
C LEU A 172 -15.98 1.43 -12.58
N VAL A 173 -14.99 1.95 -11.86
CA VAL A 173 -15.08 3.24 -11.15
C VAL A 173 -15.12 4.40 -12.16
N GLY A 174 -14.15 4.48 -13.09
CA GLY A 174 -14.16 5.53 -14.12
C GLY A 174 -15.41 5.47 -15.03
N PHE A 175 -15.92 4.25 -15.27
CA PHE A 175 -17.19 4.05 -15.95
C PHE A 175 -18.38 4.57 -15.14
N SER A 176 -18.44 4.24 -13.84
CA SER A 176 -19.47 4.68 -12.89
C SER A 176 -19.57 6.20 -12.80
N GLU A 177 -18.44 6.90 -12.61
CA GLU A 177 -18.40 8.37 -12.53
C GLU A 177 -18.86 9.03 -13.82
N THR A 178 -18.52 8.44 -14.97
CA THR A 178 -19.01 8.92 -16.28
C THR A 178 -20.52 8.75 -16.40
N LEU A 179 -21.05 7.56 -16.09
CA LEU A 179 -22.49 7.29 -16.15
C LEU A 179 -23.28 8.13 -15.15
N ALA A 180 -22.73 8.43 -13.97
CA ALA A 180 -23.35 9.34 -13.02
C ALA A 180 -23.55 10.74 -13.62
N LYS A 181 -22.55 11.26 -14.35
CA LYS A 181 -22.64 12.55 -15.08
C LYS A 181 -23.66 12.48 -16.22
N GLU A 182 -23.66 11.41 -17.02
CA GLU A 182 -24.60 11.24 -18.13
C GLU A 182 -26.06 11.02 -17.69
N GLY A 183 -26.23 10.30 -16.58
CA GLY A 183 -27.51 9.87 -16.03
C GLY A 183 -28.24 10.91 -15.20
N ASN A 184 -27.53 11.92 -14.70
CA ASN A 184 -28.05 12.89 -13.73
C ASN A 184 -29.38 13.53 -14.16
N ARG A 185 -29.47 13.97 -15.43
CA ARG A 185 -30.68 14.61 -15.99
C ARG A 185 -31.89 13.67 -16.16
N TYR A 186 -31.68 12.36 -16.01
CA TYR A 186 -32.71 11.33 -16.15
C TYR A 186 -33.00 10.64 -14.81
N ASN A 187 -32.54 11.22 -13.68
CA ASN A 187 -32.62 10.63 -12.34
C ASN A 187 -32.04 9.19 -12.32
N ILE A 188 -30.95 9.00 -13.06
CA ILE A 188 -30.15 7.78 -13.03
C ILE A 188 -28.95 8.05 -12.14
N LYS A 189 -28.85 7.34 -11.01
CA LYS A 189 -27.72 7.42 -10.09
C LYS A 189 -26.85 6.18 -10.21
N VAL A 190 -25.55 6.39 -10.27
CA VAL A 190 -24.56 5.32 -10.43
C VAL A 190 -23.51 5.50 -9.35
N ASN A 191 -23.28 4.48 -8.53
CA ASN A 191 -22.25 4.51 -7.50
C ASN A 191 -21.42 3.23 -7.56
N SER A 192 -20.20 3.30 -7.02
CA SER A 192 -19.31 2.14 -6.91
C SER A 192 -19.14 1.73 -5.46
N ILE A 193 -19.09 0.43 -5.22
CA ILE A 193 -18.68 -0.14 -3.94
C ILE A 193 -17.38 -0.91 -4.11
N ALA A 194 -16.50 -0.85 -3.12
CA ALA A 194 -15.28 -1.64 -3.00
C ALA A 194 -15.41 -2.52 -1.75
N PRO A 195 -16.14 -3.65 -1.86
CA PRO A 195 -16.39 -4.50 -0.71
C PRO A 195 -15.18 -5.37 -0.37
N LEU A 196 -14.95 -5.56 0.92
CA LEU A 196 -14.18 -6.67 1.47
C LEU A 196 -15.16 -7.60 2.21
N ALA A 197 -15.34 -8.81 1.69
CA ALA A 197 -16.29 -9.77 2.24
C ALA A 197 -15.78 -11.21 2.08
N LYS A 198 -16.14 -12.06 3.06
CA LYS A 198 -16.06 -13.50 3.01
C LYS A 198 -16.77 -13.97 1.75
N SER A 199 -15.99 -14.55 0.87
CA SER A 199 -16.48 -15.22 -0.32
C SER A 199 -15.67 -16.50 -0.49
N ARG A 200 -16.10 -17.39 -1.39
CA ARG A 200 -15.28 -18.52 -1.83
C ARG A 200 -13.86 -18.11 -2.26
N MET A 201 -13.65 -16.83 -2.58
CA MET A 201 -12.38 -16.22 -3.01
C MET A 201 -11.50 -15.73 -1.86
N THR A 202 -12.06 -15.24 -0.75
CA THR A 202 -11.28 -14.78 0.41
C THR A 202 -11.11 -15.88 1.46
N GLU A 203 -11.95 -16.94 1.40
CA GLU A 203 -11.90 -18.09 2.31
C GLU A 203 -10.58 -18.86 2.29
N THR A 204 -9.84 -18.80 1.19
CA THR A 204 -8.55 -19.49 1.03
C THR A 204 -7.34 -18.64 1.44
N ILE A 205 -7.56 -17.37 1.78
CA ILE A 205 -6.48 -16.37 1.99
C ILE A 205 -6.57 -15.74 3.39
N MET A 206 -7.75 -15.70 4.02
CA MET A 206 -7.96 -15.00 5.29
C MET A 206 -8.25 -15.98 6.44
N PRO A 207 -7.78 -15.67 7.67
CA PRO A 207 -8.05 -16.49 8.85
C PRO A 207 -9.54 -16.66 9.16
N PRO A 208 -9.95 -17.79 9.78
CA PRO A 208 -11.35 -18.06 10.10
C PRO A 208 -12.06 -16.97 10.93
N ASP A 209 -11.37 -16.39 11.92
CA ASP A 209 -11.90 -15.34 12.81
C ASP A 209 -12.14 -14.00 12.08
N VAL A 210 -11.29 -13.67 11.11
CA VAL A 210 -11.45 -12.52 10.20
C VAL A 210 -12.61 -12.77 9.25
N LEU A 211 -12.70 -13.98 8.68
CA LEU A 211 -13.79 -14.38 7.78
C LEU A 211 -15.17 -14.35 8.46
N GLU A 212 -15.26 -14.70 9.75
CA GLU A 212 -16.50 -14.59 10.54
C GLU A 212 -17.01 -13.16 10.67
N LYS A 213 -16.11 -12.16 10.61
CA LYS A 213 -16.48 -10.73 10.68
C LYS A 213 -16.88 -10.18 9.32
N LEU A 214 -16.40 -10.75 8.22
CA LEU A 214 -16.56 -10.27 6.84
C LEU A 214 -17.82 -10.81 6.13
N LEU A 215 -18.91 -11.06 6.83
CA LEU A 215 -20.09 -11.69 6.23
C LEU A 215 -20.72 -10.83 5.10
N PRO A 216 -21.07 -11.42 3.93
CA PRO A 216 -21.71 -10.71 2.82
C PRO A 216 -22.97 -9.91 3.19
N GLU A 217 -23.71 -10.38 4.20
CA GLU A 217 -24.91 -9.72 4.70
C GLU A 217 -24.66 -8.34 5.31
N LYS A 218 -23.43 -8.05 5.76
CA LYS A 218 -23.01 -6.73 6.27
C LYS A 218 -22.76 -5.70 5.17
N ILE A 219 -22.63 -6.13 3.92
CA ILE A 219 -22.40 -5.25 2.76
C ILE A 219 -23.72 -4.76 2.15
N ALA A 220 -24.74 -5.63 2.14
CA ALA A 220 -26.02 -5.38 1.50
C ALA A 220 -26.75 -4.09 1.91
N PRO A 221 -26.71 -3.61 3.18
CA PRO A 221 -27.36 -2.36 3.58
C PRO A 221 -26.89 -1.16 2.76
N LEU A 222 -25.59 -1.08 2.42
CA LEU A 222 -25.05 0.00 1.58
C LEU A 222 -25.59 -0.04 0.16
N VAL A 223 -25.61 -1.23 -0.44
CA VAL A 223 -26.15 -1.44 -1.79
C VAL A 223 -27.63 -1.06 -1.84
N MET A 224 -28.41 -1.44 -0.83
CA MET A 224 -29.81 -1.05 -0.74
C MET A 224 -29.94 0.47 -0.55
N TYR A 225 -29.22 1.07 0.40
CA TYR A 225 -29.36 2.52 0.63
C TYR A 225 -29.00 3.33 -0.62
N LEU A 226 -27.86 3.04 -1.26
CA LEU A 226 -27.42 3.69 -2.51
C LEU A 226 -28.40 3.55 -3.68
N THR A 227 -29.31 2.57 -3.63
CA THR A 227 -30.32 2.31 -4.66
C THR A 227 -31.74 2.68 -4.22
N SER A 228 -31.89 3.30 -3.05
CA SER A 228 -33.17 3.82 -2.57
C SER A 228 -33.54 5.15 -3.23
N ASP A 229 -34.81 5.54 -3.04
CA ASP A 229 -35.30 6.86 -3.43
C ASP A 229 -34.71 7.98 -2.53
N GLU A 230 -34.37 7.64 -1.29
CA GLU A 230 -33.89 8.59 -0.26
C GLU A 230 -32.41 8.95 -0.40
N CYS A 231 -31.56 8.05 -0.91
CA CYS A 231 -30.12 8.31 -0.95
C CYS A 231 -29.78 9.38 -2.03
N PRO A 232 -29.09 10.47 -1.65
CA PRO A 232 -28.74 11.52 -2.60
C PRO A 232 -27.58 11.11 -3.53
N SER A 233 -26.76 10.13 -3.15
CA SER A 233 -25.47 9.84 -3.77
C SER A 233 -25.53 9.43 -5.24
N THR A 234 -24.62 9.99 -6.04
CA THR A 234 -24.27 9.54 -7.39
C THR A 234 -22.81 9.87 -7.67
N GLY A 235 -22.14 9.09 -8.52
CA GLY A 235 -20.74 9.25 -8.88
C GLY A 235 -19.77 9.03 -7.72
N SER A 236 -20.22 8.42 -6.62
CA SER A 236 -19.41 8.24 -5.41
C SER A 236 -18.94 6.79 -5.26
N ILE A 237 -17.87 6.63 -4.50
CA ILE A 237 -17.19 5.36 -4.26
C ILE A 237 -17.21 5.10 -2.76
N TYR A 238 -17.47 3.86 -2.37
CA TYR A 238 -17.56 3.48 -0.96
C TYR A 238 -16.75 2.22 -0.69
N GLU A 239 -15.89 2.26 0.32
CA GLU A 239 -15.33 1.05 0.91
C GLU A 239 -16.28 0.52 1.98
N VAL A 240 -16.45 -0.79 2.01
CA VAL A 240 -17.40 -1.45 2.90
C VAL A 240 -16.91 -2.82 3.31
N ALA A 241 -16.87 -3.08 4.61
CA ALA A 241 -16.33 -4.31 5.16
C ALA A 241 -16.72 -4.46 6.62
N ALA A 242 -17.09 -5.67 7.05
CA ALA A 242 -17.35 -6.02 8.45
C ALA A 242 -18.32 -5.10 9.24
N GLY A 243 -19.15 -4.29 8.56
CA GLY A 243 -20.07 -3.33 9.19
C GLY A 243 -19.54 -1.88 9.23
N MET A 244 -18.34 -1.63 8.72
CA MET A 244 -17.82 -0.30 8.41
C MET A 244 -18.30 0.14 7.02
N PHE A 245 -18.77 1.38 6.91
CA PHE A 245 -19.20 2.02 5.67
C PHE A 245 -18.54 3.41 5.55
N ALA A 246 -17.65 3.59 4.58
CA ALA A 246 -16.94 4.85 4.37
C ALA A 246 -16.93 5.25 2.90
N GLN A 247 -17.21 6.53 2.64
CA GLN A 247 -16.93 7.11 1.32
C GLN A 247 -15.42 7.24 1.12
N ILE A 248 -14.99 6.96 -0.11
CA ILE A 248 -13.63 7.23 -0.58
C ILE A 248 -13.71 8.22 -1.74
N ARG A 249 -12.77 9.16 -1.76
CA ARG A 249 -12.67 10.21 -2.79
C ARG A 249 -11.24 10.45 -3.21
N TRP A 250 -11.08 11.11 -4.35
CA TRP A 250 -9.78 11.60 -4.80
C TRP A 250 -9.35 12.80 -3.97
N GLU A 251 -8.07 12.82 -3.61
CA GLU A 251 -7.38 13.96 -3.02
C GLU A 251 -6.21 14.33 -3.94
N ARG A 252 -6.18 15.59 -4.38
CA ARG A 252 -5.18 16.14 -5.28
C ARG A 252 -4.37 17.18 -4.52
N SER A 253 -3.05 17.05 -4.52
CA SER A 253 -2.16 17.99 -3.83
C SER A 253 -2.28 19.40 -4.40
N GLY A 254 -1.85 20.41 -3.64
CA GLY A 254 -1.72 21.78 -4.17
C GLY A 254 -0.77 21.87 -5.36
N GLY A 255 0.21 20.96 -5.40
CA GLY A 255 1.12 20.76 -6.52
C GLY A 255 2.20 21.83 -6.66
N LEU A 256 3.14 21.54 -7.55
CA LEU A 256 4.27 22.40 -7.89
C LEU A 256 3.90 23.28 -9.08
N TYR A 257 4.12 24.59 -8.94
CA TYR A 257 3.96 25.59 -10.00
C TYR A 257 5.34 26.04 -10.52
N LEU A 258 5.52 25.93 -11.83
CA LEU A 258 6.73 26.26 -12.57
C LEU A 258 6.38 27.07 -13.82
N ARG A 259 7.28 27.95 -14.24
CA ARG A 259 7.11 28.72 -15.47
C ARG A 259 7.09 27.78 -16.69
N PRO A 260 6.09 27.84 -17.59
CA PRO A 260 5.93 26.90 -18.69
C PRO A 260 6.72 27.33 -19.94
N ASP A 261 8.03 27.56 -19.79
CA ASP A 261 8.95 27.91 -20.88
C ASP A 261 10.14 26.92 -20.96
N GLU A 262 11.21 27.27 -21.67
CA GLU A 262 12.39 26.42 -21.85
C GLU A 262 13.10 26.07 -20.53
N SER A 263 12.87 26.83 -19.45
CA SER A 263 13.42 26.53 -18.12
C SER A 263 12.67 25.41 -17.40
N LEU A 264 11.50 24.97 -17.90
CA LEU A 264 10.77 23.82 -17.37
C LEU A 264 11.46 22.51 -17.78
N THR A 265 12.39 22.06 -16.95
CA THR A 265 13.22 20.87 -17.16
C THR A 265 12.95 19.81 -16.10
N PRO A 266 13.31 18.53 -16.35
CA PRO A 266 13.40 17.50 -15.32
C PRO A 266 14.14 17.97 -14.05
N GLU A 267 15.26 18.68 -14.19
CA GLU A 267 16.04 19.22 -13.07
C GLU A 267 15.27 20.26 -12.26
N ALA A 268 14.55 21.18 -12.91
CA ALA A 268 13.72 22.18 -12.23
C ALA A 268 12.62 21.52 -11.39
N ILE A 269 12.02 20.43 -11.91
CA ILE A 269 11.03 19.65 -11.17
C ILE A 269 11.71 18.91 -10.01
N LEU A 270 12.83 18.23 -10.25
CA LEU A 270 13.57 17.47 -9.22
C LEU A 270 13.95 18.36 -8.03
N ASN A 271 14.45 19.56 -8.30
CA ASN A 271 14.87 20.54 -7.31
C ASN A 271 13.76 20.86 -6.28
N ARG A 272 12.49 20.78 -6.70
CA ARG A 272 11.31 21.10 -5.89
C ARG A 272 10.30 19.95 -5.82
N PHE A 273 10.75 18.72 -6.07
CA PHE A 273 9.85 17.58 -6.25
C PHE A 273 8.97 17.30 -5.03
N LYS A 274 9.49 17.57 -3.82
CA LYS A 274 8.73 17.42 -2.56
C LYS A 274 7.41 18.19 -2.56
N GLU A 275 7.30 19.30 -3.30
CA GLU A 275 6.08 20.11 -3.39
C GLU A 275 5.00 19.45 -4.26
N VAL A 276 5.37 18.54 -5.17
CA VAL A 276 4.42 17.81 -6.03
C VAL A 276 3.48 16.95 -5.18
N SER A 277 3.99 16.32 -4.12
CA SER A 277 3.25 15.39 -3.26
C SER A 277 3.02 15.94 -1.85
N ASP A 278 3.01 17.26 -1.69
CA ASP A 278 2.73 17.90 -0.40
C ASP A 278 1.21 18.10 -0.20
N PHE A 279 0.62 17.22 0.62
CA PHE A 279 -0.79 17.26 1.01
C PHE A 279 -1.05 18.04 2.31
N ASN A 280 -0.03 18.67 2.90
CA ASN A 280 -0.18 19.43 4.14
C ASN A 280 -0.21 20.96 3.90
N LYS A 281 -0.03 21.40 2.66
CA LYS A 281 -0.06 22.82 2.27
C LYS A 281 -1.47 23.30 1.88
N PRO A 282 -1.74 24.61 1.98
CA PRO A 282 -2.90 25.23 1.36
C PRO A 282 -2.97 24.86 -0.14
N GLY A 283 -4.17 24.53 -0.62
CA GLY A 283 -4.41 24.21 -2.03
C GLY A 283 -4.67 22.73 -2.34
N VAL A 284 -4.69 21.84 -1.34
CA VAL A 284 -5.26 20.49 -1.51
C VAL A 284 -6.70 20.59 -1.97
N GLN A 285 -7.06 19.75 -2.94
CA GLN A 285 -8.37 19.72 -3.58
C GLN A 285 -8.97 18.32 -3.46
N HIS A 286 -10.30 18.26 -3.50
CA HIS A 286 -11.06 17.00 -3.58
C HIS A 286 -11.86 16.99 -4.89
N PRO A 287 -11.17 16.81 -6.03
CA PRO A 287 -11.74 17.06 -7.34
C PRO A 287 -12.75 16.00 -7.79
N THR A 288 -13.70 16.44 -8.60
CA THR A 288 -14.59 15.60 -9.42
C THR A 288 -14.39 15.88 -10.93
N GLU A 289 -13.34 16.64 -11.26
CA GLU A 289 -12.96 17.05 -12.61
C GLU A 289 -11.48 17.47 -12.67
N LEU A 290 -11.00 17.73 -13.88
CA LEU A 290 -9.66 18.24 -14.13
C LEU A 290 -9.43 19.61 -13.45
N ASN A 291 -8.17 19.94 -13.19
CA ASN A 291 -7.81 21.23 -12.61
C ASN A 291 -8.19 22.41 -13.53
N ASP A 292 -8.40 23.60 -12.99
CA ASP A 292 -8.61 24.80 -13.80
C ASP A 292 -7.29 25.23 -14.43
N TYR A 293 -6.94 24.59 -15.56
CA TYR A 293 -5.67 24.83 -16.25
C TYR A 293 -5.55 26.25 -16.81
N ASN A 294 -6.66 26.97 -17.02
CA ASN A 294 -6.62 28.37 -17.40
C ASN A 294 -6.18 29.25 -16.22
N LYS A 295 -6.73 29.00 -15.02
CA LYS A 295 -6.27 29.67 -13.80
C LYS A 295 -4.83 29.31 -13.48
N VAL A 296 -4.46 28.03 -13.59
CA VAL A 296 -3.07 27.59 -13.43
C VAL A 296 -2.16 28.33 -14.39
N TRP A 297 -2.48 28.37 -15.68
CA TRP A 297 -1.70 29.08 -16.69
C TRP A 297 -1.52 30.55 -16.35
N SER A 298 -2.58 31.24 -15.91
CA SER A 298 -2.50 32.66 -15.53
C SER A 298 -1.49 32.94 -14.42
N VAL A 299 -1.27 31.95 -13.53
CA VAL A 299 -0.26 32.01 -12.47
C VAL A 299 1.11 31.63 -13.05
N THR A 300 1.23 30.47 -13.65
CA THR A 300 2.52 29.89 -14.08
C THR A 300 3.20 30.72 -15.18
N SER A 301 2.44 31.32 -16.10
CA SER A 301 3.00 32.16 -17.17
C SER A 301 3.65 33.44 -16.67
N SER A 302 3.32 33.88 -15.45
CA SER A 302 3.87 35.09 -14.82
C SER A 302 5.08 34.81 -13.91
N LEU A 303 5.41 33.53 -13.65
CA LEU A 303 6.51 33.16 -12.78
C LEU A 303 7.87 33.53 -13.40
N PRO A 304 8.92 33.75 -12.58
CA PRO A 304 10.28 33.89 -13.08
C PRO A 304 10.79 32.58 -13.68
N SER A 305 11.93 32.64 -14.37
CA SER A 305 12.60 31.43 -14.90
C SER A 305 12.87 30.42 -13.77
N ASN A 306 12.69 29.13 -14.08
CA ASN A 306 12.74 28.08 -13.07
C ASN A 306 14.17 27.81 -12.60
N ASN A 307 14.36 27.73 -11.27
CA ASN A 307 15.63 27.32 -10.69
C ASN A 307 15.89 25.82 -10.95
N GLN A 308 16.99 25.54 -11.64
CA GLN A 308 17.38 24.19 -12.07
C GLN A 308 17.94 23.32 -10.94
N GLY A 309 18.29 23.91 -9.79
CA GLY A 309 19.00 23.18 -8.73
C GLY A 309 20.41 22.73 -9.14
N SER A 310 21.05 21.93 -8.28
CA SER A 310 22.43 21.47 -8.46
C SER A 310 22.55 20.06 -9.06
N ILE A 311 21.50 19.23 -8.97
CA ILE A 311 21.50 17.85 -9.47
C ILE A 311 21.21 17.86 -10.97
N LYS A 312 21.99 17.09 -11.74
CA LYS A 312 21.79 16.90 -13.19
C LYS A 312 21.26 15.49 -13.45
N ILE A 313 20.37 15.35 -14.43
CA ILE A 313 19.87 14.05 -14.86
C ILE A 313 20.86 13.45 -15.85
N GLU A 314 21.63 12.45 -15.42
CA GLU A 314 22.64 11.78 -16.25
C GLU A 314 22.31 10.29 -16.46
N SER A 315 21.48 9.72 -15.60
CA SER A 315 21.16 8.28 -15.59
C SER A 315 20.47 7.74 -16.85
N LEU A 316 19.94 8.62 -17.70
CA LEU A 316 19.27 8.29 -18.96
C LEU A 316 20.23 8.14 -20.15
N LYS A 317 21.48 8.57 -20.01
CA LYS A 317 22.47 8.48 -21.09
C LYS A 317 22.69 7.02 -21.49
N GLY A 318 22.49 6.74 -22.78
CA GLY A 318 22.65 5.41 -23.37
C GLY A 318 21.50 4.43 -23.08
N LYS A 319 20.47 4.83 -22.31
CA LYS A 319 19.30 4.00 -22.03
C LYS A 319 18.42 3.83 -23.25
N VAL A 320 17.81 2.66 -23.40
CA VAL A 320 16.91 2.36 -24.51
C VAL A 320 15.46 2.59 -24.09
N VAL A 321 14.77 3.47 -24.80
CA VAL A 321 13.42 3.94 -24.47
C VAL A 321 12.46 3.59 -25.60
N ILE A 322 11.39 2.86 -25.31
CA ILE A 322 10.26 2.69 -26.24
C ILE A 322 9.19 3.72 -25.88
N ILE A 323 8.70 4.47 -26.88
CA ILE A 323 7.59 5.41 -26.72
C ILE A 323 6.54 5.11 -27.78
N THR A 324 5.34 4.74 -27.34
CA THR A 324 4.22 4.43 -28.24
C THR A 324 3.39 5.68 -28.57
N GLY A 325 2.88 5.77 -29.81
CA GLY A 325 2.16 6.95 -30.31
C GLY A 325 3.04 8.20 -30.37
N ALA A 326 4.29 8.03 -30.81
CA ALA A 326 5.35 9.03 -30.75
C ALA A 326 5.57 9.83 -32.04
N GLY A 327 4.72 9.67 -33.06
CA GLY A 327 4.85 10.40 -34.32
C GLY A 327 4.41 11.87 -34.21
N SER A 328 3.60 12.21 -33.20
CA SER A 328 3.11 13.58 -32.98
C SER A 328 2.78 13.84 -31.50
N GLY A 329 2.38 15.08 -31.18
CA GLY A 329 1.84 15.47 -29.87
C GLY A 329 2.76 15.14 -28.68
N LEU A 330 2.17 14.56 -27.63
CA LEU A 330 2.86 14.16 -26.39
C LEU A 330 3.98 13.17 -26.64
N GLY A 331 3.72 12.08 -27.36
CA GLY A 331 4.73 11.06 -27.63
C GLY A 331 5.93 11.60 -28.40
N LYS A 332 5.72 12.47 -29.39
CA LYS A 332 6.82 13.17 -30.08
C LYS A 332 7.63 14.02 -29.11
N SER A 333 6.97 14.79 -28.25
CA SER A 333 7.65 15.63 -27.27
C SER A 333 8.47 14.81 -26.27
N HIS A 334 7.95 13.68 -25.81
CA HIS A 334 8.69 12.74 -24.96
C HIS A 334 9.92 12.20 -25.68
N ALA A 335 9.77 11.77 -26.94
CA ALA A 335 10.87 11.21 -27.74
C ALA A 335 12.03 12.20 -27.93
N LEU A 336 11.71 13.44 -28.30
CA LEU A 336 12.72 14.50 -28.45
C LEU A 336 13.44 14.79 -27.12
N LEU A 337 12.70 14.84 -26.01
CA LEU A 337 13.31 15.12 -24.71
C LEU A 337 14.19 13.96 -24.23
N PHE A 338 13.74 12.71 -24.31
CA PHE A 338 14.57 11.55 -23.97
C PHE A 338 15.87 11.51 -24.80
N ALA A 339 15.78 11.77 -26.10
CA ALA A 339 16.96 11.85 -26.96
C ALA A 339 17.92 12.97 -26.54
N LYS A 340 17.41 14.15 -26.14
CA LYS A 340 18.21 15.26 -25.60
C LYS A 340 18.96 14.88 -24.32
N TYR A 341 18.39 13.99 -23.49
CA TYR A 341 19.06 13.42 -22.30
C TYR A 341 19.97 12.21 -22.63
N GLY A 342 20.24 11.96 -23.92
CA GLY A 342 21.20 10.96 -24.38
C GLY A 342 20.65 9.53 -24.47
N ALA A 343 19.34 9.34 -24.37
CA ALA A 343 18.72 8.04 -24.57
C ALA A 343 18.66 7.64 -26.05
N LYS A 344 18.63 6.34 -26.32
CA LYS A 344 18.36 5.74 -27.64
C LYS A 344 16.86 5.46 -27.75
N VAL A 345 16.18 6.10 -28.69
CA VAL A 345 14.71 6.13 -28.70
C VAL A 345 14.12 5.27 -29.80
N VAL A 346 13.23 4.36 -29.44
CA VAL A 346 12.35 3.66 -30.37
C VAL A 346 11.05 4.45 -30.47
N VAL A 347 10.90 5.15 -31.59
CA VAL A 347 9.71 5.94 -31.90
C VAL A 347 8.68 5.01 -32.53
N ASN A 348 7.65 4.63 -31.77
CA ASN A 348 6.54 3.87 -32.34
C ASN A 348 5.39 4.80 -32.74
N ASP A 349 4.99 4.74 -34.01
CA ASP A 349 3.77 5.36 -34.51
C ASP A 349 3.35 4.65 -35.80
N PHE A 350 2.13 4.11 -35.81
CA PHE A 350 1.67 3.31 -36.95
C PHE A 350 1.48 4.12 -38.24
N ARG A 351 1.38 5.46 -38.13
CA ARG A 351 1.24 6.35 -39.28
C ARG A 351 2.60 6.88 -39.72
N ASP A 352 3.31 7.55 -38.82
CA ASP A 352 4.57 8.21 -39.15
C ASP A 352 5.53 8.31 -37.95
N ALA A 353 6.41 7.32 -37.83
CA ALA A 353 7.55 7.37 -36.92
C ALA A 353 8.78 8.07 -37.53
N ASP A 354 8.92 8.08 -38.86
CA ASP A 354 10.16 8.43 -39.54
C ASP A 354 10.49 9.92 -39.42
N THR A 355 9.46 10.77 -39.41
CA THR A 355 9.63 12.23 -39.24
C THR A 355 10.32 12.56 -37.92
N VAL A 356 9.88 11.94 -36.82
CA VAL A 356 10.47 12.19 -35.49
C VAL A 356 11.85 11.57 -35.36
N VAL A 357 12.08 10.39 -35.98
CA VAL A 357 13.42 9.78 -36.04
C VAL A 357 14.41 10.72 -36.75
N LYS A 358 14.05 11.26 -37.92
CA LYS A 358 14.89 12.21 -38.66
C LYS A 358 15.19 13.46 -37.83
N GLU A 359 14.20 13.98 -37.11
CA GLU A 359 14.38 15.12 -36.22
C GLU A 359 15.37 14.83 -35.10
N ILE A 360 15.23 13.70 -34.41
CA ILE A 360 16.16 13.25 -33.36
C ILE A 360 17.59 13.11 -33.91
N VAL A 361 17.75 12.45 -35.06
CA VAL A 361 19.07 12.23 -35.69
C VAL A 361 19.70 13.55 -36.14
N SER A 362 18.91 14.48 -36.68
CA SER A 362 19.40 15.81 -37.08
C SER A 362 19.93 16.65 -35.91
N GLN A 363 19.45 16.36 -34.70
CA GLN A 363 19.90 16.98 -33.45
C GLN A 363 21.03 16.18 -32.76
N GLY A 364 21.59 15.16 -33.43
CA GLY A 364 22.69 14.33 -32.93
C GLY A 364 22.28 13.19 -31.99
N GLY A 365 20.98 12.93 -31.83
CA GLY A 365 20.46 11.80 -31.05
C GLY A 365 20.44 10.49 -31.83
N GLN A 366 20.09 9.40 -31.14
CA GLN A 366 19.92 8.06 -31.74
C GLN A 366 18.47 7.62 -31.65
N ALA A 367 17.86 7.27 -32.78
CA ALA A 367 16.50 6.76 -32.81
C ALA A 367 16.26 5.76 -33.95
N VAL A 368 15.26 4.89 -33.77
CA VAL A 368 14.73 3.99 -34.80
C VAL A 368 13.21 4.06 -34.80
N GLY A 369 12.60 3.95 -35.98
CA GLY A 369 11.15 3.97 -36.16
C GLY A 369 10.54 2.58 -36.09
N SER A 370 9.34 2.47 -35.52
CA SER A 370 8.49 1.28 -35.58
C SER A 370 7.07 1.68 -35.98
N LYS A 371 6.57 1.14 -37.09
CA LYS A 371 5.21 1.41 -37.59
C LYS A 371 4.18 0.33 -37.21
N HIS A 372 4.58 -0.60 -36.36
CA HIS A 372 3.72 -1.69 -35.89
C HIS A 372 2.57 -1.17 -35.01
N ASP A 373 1.41 -1.82 -35.10
CA ASP A 373 0.27 -1.54 -34.23
C ASP A 373 0.54 -1.99 -32.78
N VAL A 374 0.22 -1.13 -31.81
CA VAL A 374 0.49 -1.36 -30.39
C VAL A 374 -0.35 -2.47 -29.77
N TYR A 375 -1.47 -2.84 -30.38
CA TYR A 375 -2.28 -3.95 -29.95
C TYR A 375 -1.87 -5.21 -30.71
N SER A 376 -2.08 -5.28 -32.03
CA SER A 376 -1.90 -6.53 -32.80
C SER A 376 -0.44 -6.95 -33.00
N GLU A 377 0.51 -6.01 -32.94
CA GLU A 377 1.92 -6.25 -33.29
C GLU A 377 2.89 -5.76 -32.19
N ALA A 378 2.43 -5.71 -30.94
CA ALA A 378 3.20 -5.21 -29.78
C ALA A 378 4.59 -5.86 -29.63
N GLU A 379 4.69 -7.16 -29.90
CA GLU A 379 5.96 -7.90 -29.84
C GLU A 379 6.99 -7.39 -30.86
N GLU A 380 6.55 -7.00 -32.06
CA GLU A 380 7.42 -6.50 -33.13
C GLU A 380 8.02 -5.13 -32.78
N ILE A 381 7.31 -4.31 -31.98
CA ILE A 381 7.84 -3.07 -31.42
C ILE A 381 9.02 -3.38 -30.47
N VAL A 382 8.86 -4.37 -29.60
CA VAL A 382 9.90 -4.83 -28.67
C VAL A 382 11.08 -5.43 -29.43
N LYS A 383 10.83 -6.26 -30.46
CA LYS A 383 11.88 -6.82 -31.33
C LYS A 383 12.64 -5.72 -32.07
N THR A 384 11.97 -4.65 -32.52
CA THR A 384 12.64 -3.50 -33.14
C THR A 384 13.65 -2.87 -32.19
N ALA A 385 13.31 -2.72 -30.91
CA ALA A 385 14.23 -2.20 -29.90
C ALA A 385 15.43 -3.13 -29.68
N LEU A 386 15.17 -4.42 -29.52
CA LEU A 386 16.21 -5.44 -29.29
C LEU A 386 17.17 -5.56 -30.48
N LYS A 387 16.65 -5.58 -31.71
CA LYS A 387 17.46 -5.65 -32.94
C LYS A 387 18.36 -4.41 -33.09
N SER A 388 17.83 -3.23 -32.75
CA SER A 388 18.54 -1.97 -33.00
C SER A 388 19.51 -1.60 -31.88
N PHE A 389 19.17 -1.91 -30.64
CA PHE A 389 19.90 -1.42 -29.46
C PHE A 389 20.22 -2.49 -28.40
N GLY A 390 19.78 -3.74 -28.59
CA GLY A 390 20.19 -4.90 -27.77
C GLY A 390 19.50 -5.04 -26.41
N THR A 391 18.76 -4.03 -25.93
CA THR A 391 18.06 -4.06 -24.64
C THR A 391 16.90 -3.06 -24.63
N ILE A 392 16.16 -3.02 -23.51
CA ILE A 392 15.14 -2.01 -23.21
C ILE A 392 15.30 -1.65 -21.73
N ASP A 393 15.28 -0.36 -21.42
CA ASP A 393 15.36 0.16 -20.05
C ASP A 393 14.09 0.90 -19.63
N VAL A 394 13.39 1.52 -20.58
CA VAL A 394 12.24 2.38 -20.34
C VAL A 394 11.12 2.09 -21.33
N LEU A 395 9.88 2.01 -20.84
CA LEU A 395 8.66 1.92 -21.64
C LEU A 395 7.71 3.08 -21.30
N ILE A 396 7.34 3.87 -22.31
CA ILE A 396 6.32 4.92 -22.20
C ILE A 396 5.10 4.51 -23.03
N ASN A 397 4.03 4.09 -22.34
CA ASN A 397 2.77 3.75 -22.98
C ASN A 397 1.92 5.01 -23.14
N ASN A 398 1.96 5.60 -24.35
CA ASN A 398 1.28 6.86 -24.68
C ASN A 398 0.30 6.74 -25.87
N ALA A 399 0.38 5.67 -26.69
CA ALA A 399 -0.54 5.48 -27.81
C ALA A 399 -2.02 5.56 -27.40
N GLY A 400 -2.84 6.11 -28.30
CA GLY A 400 -4.23 6.37 -27.99
C GLY A 400 -5.10 6.80 -29.15
N ILE A 401 -6.40 6.63 -28.99
CA ILE A 401 -7.46 7.08 -29.90
C ILE A 401 -8.65 7.63 -29.11
N LEU A 402 -9.49 8.44 -29.75
CA LEU A 402 -10.79 8.83 -29.19
C LEU A 402 -11.93 8.28 -30.04
N ARG A 403 -13.00 7.86 -29.35
CA ARG A 403 -14.30 7.46 -29.91
C ARG A 403 -15.41 8.02 -29.01
N ASP A 404 -15.37 9.33 -28.83
CA ASP A 404 -16.26 10.05 -27.92
C ASP A 404 -17.70 9.97 -28.40
N ARG A 405 -18.57 9.57 -27.50
CA ARG A 405 -19.99 9.35 -27.76
C ARG A 405 -20.74 9.33 -26.44
N SER A 406 -21.88 10.04 -26.34
CA SER A 406 -22.82 9.84 -25.22
C SER A 406 -23.10 8.35 -25.05
N PHE A 407 -23.17 7.86 -23.82
CA PHE A 407 -23.36 6.45 -23.50
C PHE A 407 -24.54 5.83 -24.25
N VAL A 408 -25.65 6.55 -24.42
CA VAL A 408 -26.82 6.13 -25.20
C VAL A 408 -26.47 5.77 -26.65
N LYS A 409 -25.57 6.52 -27.29
CA LYS A 409 -25.21 6.36 -28.71
C LYS A 409 -23.94 5.54 -28.93
N MET A 410 -23.15 5.30 -27.88
CA MET A 410 -21.89 4.54 -27.96
C MET A 410 -22.13 3.11 -28.43
N THR A 411 -21.44 2.70 -29.48
CA THR A 411 -21.54 1.33 -30.00
C THR A 411 -20.56 0.40 -29.30
N GLY A 412 -20.81 -0.92 -29.33
CA GLY A 412 -19.84 -1.91 -28.85
C GLY A 412 -18.51 -1.88 -29.60
N ILE A 413 -18.52 -1.49 -30.88
CA ILE A 413 -17.31 -1.33 -31.69
C ILE A 413 -16.45 -0.18 -31.14
N GLU A 414 -17.05 0.99 -30.91
CA GLU A 414 -16.36 2.15 -30.33
C GLU A 414 -15.84 1.87 -28.92
N TRP A 415 -16.57 1.10 -28.12
CA TRP A 415 -16.13 0.63 -26.81
C TRP A 415 -14.88 -0.27 -26.91
N ASN A 416 -14.95 -1.31 -27.74
CA ASN A 416 -13.87 -2.28 -27.90
C ASN A 416 -12.60 -1.64 -28.47
N GLN A 417 -12.71 -0.78 -29.49
CA GLN A 417 -11.55 -0.12 -30.11
C GLN A 417 -10.76 0.69 -29.07
N VAL A 418 -11.45 1.41 -28.18
CA VAL A 418 -10.81 2.22 -27.14
C VAL A 418 -10.13 1.32 -26.10
N LEU A 419 -10.80 0.27 -25.62
CA LEU A 419 -10.17 -0.67 -24.67
C LEU A 419 -8.97 -1.41 -25.27
N GLN A 420 -9.04 -1.80 -26.55
CA GLN A 420 -7.94 -2.48 -27.25
C GLN A 420 -6.69 -1.61 -27.30
N ILE A 421 -6.80 -0.38 -27.80
CA ILE A 421 -5.64 0.50 -27.98
C ILE A 421 -5.12 1.06 -26.66
N HIS A 422 -5.99 1.29 -25.67
CA HIS A 422 -5.54 1.87 -24.41
C HIS A 422 -5.17 0.82 -23.38
N LEU A 423 -6.10 -0.05 -22.99
CA LEU A 423 -5.88 -0.95 -21.87
C LEU A 423 -5.12 -2.21 -22.29
N LEU A 424 -5.60 -2.91 -23.33
CA LEU A 424 -4.99 -4.18 -23.76
C LEU A 424 -3.62 -3.98 -24.39
N ALA A 425 -3.42 -2.96 -25.23
CA ALA A 425 -2.11 -2.64 -25.79
C ALA A 425 -1.09 -2.26 -24.70
N THR A 426 -1.50 -1.48 -23.68
CA THR A 426 -0.62 -1.17 -22.54
C THR A 426 -0.23 -2.43 -21.79
N PHE A 427 -1.19 -3.35 -21.54
CA PHE A 427 -0.90 -4.65 -20.95
C PHE A 427 0.11 -5.43 -21.80
N ARG A 428 -0.14 -5.58 -23.11
CA ARG A 428 0.75 -6.31 -24.05
C ARG A 428 2.16 -5.72 -24.05
N MET A 429 2.30 -4.41 -24.20
CA MET A 429 3.61 -3.75 -24.17
C MET A 429 4.34 -3.99 -22.85
N CYS A 430 3.65 -3.82 -21.70
CA CYS A 430 4.22 -4.13 -20.39
C CYS A 430 4.64 -5.60 -20.30
N LYS A 431 3.81 -6.52 -20.79
CA LYS A 431 4.05 -7.97 -20.75
C LYS A 431 5.30 -8.36 -21.53
N TYR A 432 5.50 -7.77 -22.72
CA TYR A 432 6.68 -8.07 -23.55
C TYR A 432 7.97 -7.46 -23.03
N VAL A 433 7.94 -6.29 -22.37
CA VAL A 433 9.15 -5.70 -21.77
C VAL A 433 9.51 -6.28 -20.40
N TRP A 434 8.52 -6.80 -19.66
CA TRP A 434 8.72 -7.35 -18.31
C TRP A 434 9.87 -8.36 -18.18
N PRO A 435 9.98 -9.41 -19.01
CA PRO A 435 11.09 -10.36 -18.91
C PRO A 435 12.47 -9.72 -19.14
N ILE A 436 12.53 -8.66 -19.96
CA ILE A 436 13.77 -7.91 -20.23
C ILE A 436 14.16 -7.10 -18.99
N PHE A 437 13.20 -6.44 -18.33
CA PHE A 437 13.45 -5.72 -17.08
C PHE A 437 13.84 -6.65 -15.94
N LEU A 438 13.20 -7.83 -15.82
CA LEU A 438 13.61 -8.85 -14.86
C LEU A 438 15.05 -9.29 -15.09
N LYS A 439 15.44 -9.53 -16.35
CA LYS A 439 16.82 -9.89 -16.72
C LYS A 439 17.82 -8.77 -16.42
N ASN A 440 17.42 -7.52 -16.64
CA ASN A 440 18.27 -6.35 -16.40
C ASN A 440 18.35 -5.96 -14.91
N GLY A 441 17.46 -6.49 -14.06
CA GLY A 441 17.37 -6.16 -12.64
C GLY A 441 16.90 -4.73 -12.35
N ALA A 442 16.31 -4.06 -13.34
CA ALA A 442 15.69 -2.74 -13.24
C ALA A 442 14.88 -2.43 -14.52
N GLY A 443 13.94 -1.49 -14.41
CA GLY A 443 13.22 -0.93 -15.56
C GLY A 443 12.30 0.21 -15.14
N TYR A 444 11.94 1.07 -16.09
CA TYR A 444 10.99 2.17 -15.85
C TYR A 444 9.81 2.08 -16.79
N ILE A 445 8.60 2.19 -16.25
CA ILE A 445 7.36 2.23 -17.00
C ILE A 445 6.62 3.51 -16.62
N VAL A 446 6.21 4.27 -17.63
CA VAL A 446 5.24 5.37 -17.45
C VAL A 446 4.03 5.08 -18.32
N ASN A 447 2.89 4.91 -17.67
CA ASN A 447 1.62 4.67 -18.33
C ASN A 447 0.80 5.97 -18.39
N THR A 448 0.22 6.26 -19.54
CA THR A 448 -0.62 7.45 -19.72
C THR A 448 -2.07 7.12 -19.34
N THR A 449 -2.53 7.57 -18.17
CA THR A 449 -3.95 7.58 -17.78
C THR A 449 -4.63 8.88 -18.28
N SER A 450 -5.70 9.34 -17.62
CA SER A 450 -6.38 10.61 -17.92
C SER A 450 -7.26 11.05 -16.74
N THR A 451 -7.45 12.36 -16.58
CA THR A 451 -8.49 12.92 -15.71
C THR A 451 -9.91 12.43 -16.05
N SER A 452 -10.19 12.08 -17.30
CA SER A 452 -11.44 11.40 -17.66
C SER A 452 -11.55 10.00 -17.04
N GLY A 453 -10.44 9.28 -16.84
CA GLY A 453 -10.43 8.01 -16.15
C GLY A 453 -10.50 8.15 -14.63
N ILE A 454 -9.91 9.22 -14.10
CA ILE A 454 -9.88 9.49 -12.65
C ILE A 454 -11.24 10.00 -12.17
N TYR A 455 -11.89 10.91 -12.91
CA TYR A 455 -13.08 11.62 -12.44
C TYR A 455 -14.35 11.35 -13.26
N GLY A 456 -14.26 10.51 -14.30
CA GLY A 456 -15.30 10.37 -15.32
C GLY A 456 -15.47 11.63 -16.19
N ASN A 457 -15.98 11.45 -17.42
CA ASN A 457 -16.33 12.59 -18.28
C ASN A 457 -17.51 12.24 -19.20
N PHE A 458 -18.47 13.15 -19.33
CA PHE A 458 -19.66 12.93 -20.15
C PHE A 458 -19.26 12.58 -21.59
N GLY A 459 -19.82 11.50 -22.15
CA GLY A 459 -19.55 11.08 -23.52
C GLY A 459 -18.24 10.31 -23.70
N GLN A 460 -17.55 9.95 -22.62
CA GLN A 460 -16.26 9.26 -22.67
C GLN A 460 -16.26 7.96 -21.85
N ALA A 461 -17.40 7.28 -21.73
CA ALA A 461 -17.52 6.07 -20.90
C ALA A 461 -16.47 4.98 -21.20
N ASN A 462 -16.20 4.72 -22.48
CA ASN A 462 -15.15 3.80 -22.94
C ASN A 462 -13.74 4.28 -22.56
N TYR A 463 -13.43 5.54 -22.80
CA TYR A 463 -12.11 6.12 -22.54
C TYR A 463 -11.84 6.23 -21.04
N ALA A 464 -12.82 6.69 -20.26
CA ALA A 464 -12.77 6.74 -18.81
C ALA A 464 -12.49 5.34 -18.22
N ALA A 465 -13.25 4.32 -18.64
CA ALA A 465 -13.03 2.94 -18.21
C ALA A 465 -11.60 2.45 -18.54
N ALA A 466 -11.15 2.65 -19.78
CA ALA A 466 -9.83 2.23 -20.21
C ALA A 466 -8.70 2.89 -19.39
N LYS A 467 -8.77 4.21 -19.21
CA LYS A 467 -7.75 5.00 -18.51
C LYS A 467 -7.73 4.73 -17.01
N ALA A 468 -8.88 4.48 -16.39
CA ALA A 468 -8.97 4.03 -15.00
C ALA A 468 -8.36 2.62 -14.84
N GLY A 469 -8.62 1.70 -15.76
CA GLY A 469 -8.01 0.36 -15.74
C GLY A 469 -6.48 0.40 -15.84
N ILE A 470 -5.93 1.31 -16.66
CA ILE A 470 -4.48 1.52 -16.75
C ILE A 470 -3.89 1.96 -15.39
N LEU A 471 -4.56 2.87 -14.68
CA LEU A 471 -4.08 3.37 -13.39
C LEU A 471 -3.95 2.24 -12.35
N SER A 472 -4.94 1.35 -12.26
CA SER A 472 -4.86 0.24 -11.30
C SER A 472 -3.82 -0.80 -11.71
N MET A 473 -3.71 -1.09 -13.01
CA MET A 473 -2.66 -1.96 -13.53
C MET A 473 -1.26 -1.40 -13.20
N THR A 474 -1.05 -0.09 -13.34
CA THR A 474 0.19 0.58 -12.93
C THR A 474 0.52 0.30 -11.47
N ARG A 475 -0.47 0.41 -10.56
CA ARG A 475 -0.27 0.15 -9.13
C ARG A 475 0.09 -1.31 -8.85
N THR A 476 -0.59 -2.28 -9.48
CA THR A 476 -0.20 -3.68 -9.38
C THR A 476 1.23 -3.91 -9.89
N LEU A 477 1.58 -3.37 -11.06
CA LEU A 477 2.93 -3.52 -11.61
C LEU A 477 4.00 -2.87 -10.72
N ALA A 478 3.68 -1.76 -10.06
CA ALA A 478 4.58 -1.14 -9.08
C ALA A 478 4.83 -2.04 -7.87
N ILE A 479 3.78 -2.72 -7.37
CA ILE A 479 3.88 -3.69 -6.27
C ILE A 479 4.73 -4.88 -6.70
N GLU A 480 4.42 -5.52 -7.82
CA GLU A 480 5.15 -6.70 -8.30
C GLU A 480 6.59 -6.40 -8.71
N GLY A 481 6.83 -5.19 -9.24
CA GLY A 481 8.12 -4.74 -9.75
C GLY A 481 9.11 -4.31 -8.68
N LYS A 482 8.63 -3.97 -7.46
CA LYS A 482 9.43 -3.39 -6.38
C LYS A 482 10.69 -4.20 -6.07
N LYS A 483 10.55 -5.53 -5.90
CA LYS A 483 11.68 -6.44 -5.60
C LYS A 483 12.74 -6.51 -6.72
N HIS A 484 12.37 -6.15 -7.94
CA HIS A 484 13.25 -6.17 -9.12
C HIS A 484 13.65 -4.77 -9.58
N LYS A 485 13.40 -3.73 -8.77
CA LYS A 485 13.67 -2.32 -9.11
C LYS A 485 13.00 -1.90 -10.43
N ILE A 486 11.84 -2.50 -10.72
CA ILE A 486 10.99 -2.10 -11.83
C ILE A 486 10.01 -1.06 -11.28
N ILE A 487 10.14 0.16 -11.77
CA ILE A 487 9.36 1.32 -11.36
C ILE A 487 8.24 1.53 -12.36
N CYS A 488 7.01 1.69 -11.88
CA CYS A 488 5.84 1.88 -12.74
C CYS A 488 4.98 3.02 -12.19
N ASN A 489 4.82 4.11 -12.93
CA ASN A 489 3.99 5.27 -12.53
C ASN A 489 2.97 5.62 -13.61
N ALA A 490 1.96 6.40 -13.23
CA ALA A 490 0.92 6.90 -14.13
C ALA A 490 0.95 8.42 -14.24
N ILE A 491 0.72 8.94 -15.44
CA ILE A 491 0.51 10.37 -15.68
C ILE A 491 -0.87 10.63 -16.30
N ALA A 492 -1.53 11.70 -15.86
CA ALA A 492 -2.74 12.26 -16.43
C ALA A 492 -2.40 13.63 -17.07
N PRO A 493 -1.98 13.65 -18.35
CA PRO A 493 -1.54 14.88 -19.00
C PRO A 493 -2.72 15.77 -19.42
N HIS A 494 -2.51 17.07 -19.33
CA HIS A 494 -3.32 18.10 -19.99
C HIS A 494 -2.44 18.88 -20.97
N ALA A 495 -2.62 18.60 -22.26
CA ALA A 495 -1.86 19.21 -23.33
C ALA A 495 -2.68 19.30 -24.62
N GLU A 496 -2.31 20.24 -25.48
CA GLU A 496 -2.80 20.36 -26.85
C GLU A 496 -2.16 19.28 -27.72
N THR A 497 -2.98 18.39 -28.24
CA THR A 497 -2.62 17.31 -29.15
C THR A 497 -3.68 17.18 -30.24
N ALA A 498 -3.44 16.36 -31.25
CA ALA A 498 -4.48 16.05 -32.25
C ALA A 498 -5.78 15.51 -31.63
N MET A 499 -5.71 14.81 -30.49
CA MET A 499 -6.89 14.28 -29.78
C MET A 499 -7.66 15.36 -29.00
N THR A 500 -6.99 16.40 -28.51
CA THR A 500 -7.59 17.40 -27.61
C THR A 500 -7.83 18.75 -28.28
N ARG A 501 -7.34 18.96 -29.51
CA ARG A 501 -7.41 20.23 -30.22
C ARG A 501 -8.83 20.77 -30.41
N THR A 502 -9.81 19.88 -30.59
CA THR A 502 -11.23 20.26 -30.75
C THR A 502 -11.92 20.67 -29.45
N ILE A 503 -11.26 20.48 -28.30
CA ILE A 503 -11.76 20.82 -26.97
C ILE A 503 -11.35 22.25 -26.57
N PHE A 504 -10.20 22.73 -27.08
CA PHE A 504 -9.68 24.05 -26.76
C PHE A 504 -10.36 25.18 -27.55
N LYS A 505 -10.57 26.32 -26.89
CA LYS A 505 -10.96 27.56 -27.56
C LYS A 505 -9.80 28.09 -28.40
N ALA A 506 -10.09 28.84 -29.46
CA ALA A 506 -9.06 29.45 -30.31
C ALA A 506 -8.06 30.32 -29.51
N SER A 507 -8.52 30.98 -28.44
CA SER A 507 -7.69 31.79 -27.53
C SER A 507 -6.73 30.98 -26.65
N GLU A 508 -6.94 29.67 -26.53
CA GLU A 508 -6.17 28.75 -25.68
C GLU A 508 -5.11 27.96 -26.47
N LEU A 509 -5.17 28.01 -27.80
CA LEU A 509 -4.19 27.37 -28.68
C LEU A 509 -2.77 27.88 -28.36
N ASN A 510 -1.80 26.97 -28.34
CA ASN A 510 -0.40 27.18 -27.95
C ASN A 510 -0.12 27.42 -26.46
N ARG A 511 -1.14 27.46 -25.57
CA ARG A 511 -0.90 27.60 -24.12
C ARG A 511 -0.46 26.29 -23.49
N PHE A 512 -1.00 25.15 -23.91
CA PHE A 512 -0.79 23.87 -23.26
C PHE A 512 0.11 22.95 -24.10
N SER A 513 1.33 23.42 -24.39
CA SER A 513 2.27 22.65 -25.20
C SER A 513 2.57 21.28 -24.57
N PRO A 514 2.64 20.18 -25.37
CA PRO A 514 3.13 18.89 -24.91
C PRO A 514 4.49 18.93 -24.19
N SER A 515 5.35 19.92 -24.52
CA SER A 515 6.64 20.12 -23.87
C SER A 515 6.54 20.44 -22.38
N GLN A 516 5.37 20.82 -21.88
CA GLN A 516 5.15 21.08 -20.45
C GLN A 516 4.91 19.79 -19.64
N VAL A 517 4.67 18.65 -20.32
CA VAL A 517 4.44 17.35 -19.67
C VAL A 517 5.70 16.49 -19.69
N SER A 518 6.42 16.49 -20.83
CA SER A 518 7.61 15.65 -21.06
C SER A 518 8.67 15.71 -19.95
N PRO A 519 8.98 16.86 -19.33
CA PRO A 519 9.92 16.95 -18.22
C PRO A 519 9.60 16.01 -17.04
N MET A 520 8.31 15.89 -16.68
CA MET A 520 7.90 14.98 -15.61
C MET A 520 8.05 13.51 -16.03
N VAL A 521 7.72 13.18 -17.28
CA VAL A 521 7.88 11.81 -17.82
C VAL A 521 9.35 11.38 -17.82
N VAL A 522 10.25 12.26 -18.24
CA VAL A 522 11.70 12.00 -18.24
C VAL A 522 12.20 11.85 -16.81
N LEU A 523 11.77 12.71 -15.88
CA LEU A 523 12.16 12.64 -14.48
C LEU A 523 11.70 11.32 -13.81
N LEU A 524 10.48 10.87 -14.08
CA LEU A 524 9.94 9.59 -13.57
C LEU A 524 10.75 8.36 -14.00
N CYS A 525 11.55 8.48 -15.07
CA CYS A 525 12.41 7.42 -15.58
C CYS A 525 13.88 7.56 -15.15
N SER A 526 14.20 8.54 -14.29
CA SER A 526 15.56 8.84 -13.85
C SER A 526 15.86 8.23 -12.48
N LYS A 527 17.11 7.80 -12.27
CA LYS A 527 17.58 7.30 -10.97
C LYS A 527 17.61 8.41 -9.92
N GLU A 528 17.87 9.63 -10.33
CA GLU A 528 18.02 10.82 -9.49
C GLU A 528 16.75 11.16 -8.71
N LEU A 529 15.57 10.75 -9.20
CA LEU A 529 14.31 10.91 -8.49
C LEU A 529 14.18 10.02 -7.23
N GLY A 530 14.93 8.92 -7.14
CA GLY A 530 14.96 8.07 -5.94
C GLY A 530 13.88 6.99 -5.87
N GLY A 531 13.36 6.50 -7.01
CA GLY A 531 12.61 5.24 -7.06
C GLY A 531 11.12 5.32 -6.71
N VAL A 532 10.50 6.50 -6.86
CA VAL A 532 9.05 6.69 -6.73
C VAL A 532 8.30 5.73 -7.68
N THR A 533 7.33 4.97 -7.18
CA THR A 533 6.60 3.95 -7.95
C THR A 533 5.15 3.84 -7.47
N GLY A 534 4.23 3.46 -8.35
CA GLY A 534 2.80 3.32 -8.05
C GLY A 534 2.02 4.63 -7.97
N GLU A 535 2.69 5.75 -8.25
CA GLU A 535 2.12 7.09 -8.08
C GLU A 535 1.37 7.58 -9.32
N LEU A 536 0.46 8.52 -9.09
CA LEU A 536 -0.32 9.21 -10.11
C LEU A 536 -0.04 10.71 -10.08
N TYR A 537 0.28 11.27 -11.24
CA TYR A 537 0.51 12.71 -11.40
C TYR A 537 -0.39 13.32 -12.47
N GLU A 538 -1.10 14.40 -12.13
CA GLU A 538 -1.69 15.30 -13.11
C GLU A 538 -0.68 16.36 -13.52
N VAL A 539 -0.54 16.60 -14.83
CA VAL A 539 0.55 17.43 -15.38
C VAL A 539 0.04 18.29 -16.53
N GLY A 540 0.29 19.60 -16.46
CA GLY A 540 -0.02 20.52 -17.56
C GLY A 540 0.06 21.99 -17.13
N ALA A 541 0.18 22.91 -18.09
CA ALA A 541 0.23 24.36 -17.84
C ALA A 541 1.35 24.82 -16.88
N GLY A 542 2.46 24.10 -16.80
CA GLY A 542 3.52 24.37 -15.81
C GLY A 542 3.20 23.93 -14.38
N TRP A 543 2.15 23.13 -14.19
CA TRP A 543 1.75 22.59 -12.89
C TRP A 543 1.84 21.07 -12.85
N ILE A 544 2.23 20.54 -11.69
CA ILE A 544 2.35 19.12 -11.41
C ILE A 544 1.74 18.84 -10.04
N GLY A 545 0.70 18.01 -9.98
CA GLY A 545 0.08 17.57 -8.72
C GLY A 545 0.05 16.05 -8.60
N ASN A 546 0.23 15.55 -7.40
CA ASN A 546 0.01 14.14 -7.07
C ASN A 546 -1.45 13.91 -6.68
N VAL A 547 -1.98 12.75 -7.05
CA VAL A 547 -3.37 12.37 -6.77
C VAL A 547 -3.41 11.04 -6.06
N ARG A 548 -4.10 10.99 -4.92
CA ARG A 548 -4.24 9.80 -4.08
C ARG A 548 -5.67 9.60 -3.61
N TRP A 549 -5.91 8.48 -2.94
CA TRP A 549 -7.17 8.22 -2.26
C TRP A 549 -7.19 8.84 -0.86
N GLN A 550 -8.34 9.40 -0.49
CA GLN A 550 -8.68 9.79 0.87
C GLN A 550 -9.99 9.10 1.24
N ARG A 551 -10.02 8.45 2.41
CA ARG A 551 -11.20 7.75 2.92
C ARG A 551 -11.76 8.48 4.13
N ALA A 552 -13.08 8.62 4.18
CA ALA A 552 -13.79 9.04 5.38
C ALA A 552 -13.52 8.04 6.52
N LYS A 553 -13.68 8.45 7.78
CA LYS A 553 -13.65 7.50 8.90
C LYS A 553 -14.77 6.46 8.77
N GLY A 554 -15.93 6.91 8.29
CA GLY A 554 -17.08 6.06 8.04
C GLY A 554 -17.96 5.84 9.28
N ALA A 555 -19.15 5.29 9.03
CA ALA A 555 -20.05 4.80 10.07
C ALA A 555 -19.78 3.31 10.32
N ILE A 556 -19.85 2.88 11.58
CA ILE A 556 -19.59 1.49 11.97
C ILE A 556 -20.80 0.95 12.72
N SER A 557 -21.28 -0.21 12.30
CA SER A 557 -22.27 -0.99 13.06
C SER A 557 -21.66 -2.32 13.50
N HIS A 558 -21.87 -2.65 14.77
CA HIS A 558 -21.49 -3.93 15.36
C HIS A 558 -22.66 -4.92 15.41
N GLU A 559 -23.84 -4.54 14.88
CA GLU A 559 -25.00 -5.42 14.83
C GLU A 559 -24.74 -6.60 13.89
N LYS A 560 -25.26 -7.77 14.27
CA LYS A 560 -25.21 -8.97 13.43
C LYS A 560 -25.98 -8.75 12.12
N GLU A 561 -27.19 -8.23 12.23
CA GLU A 561 -28.00 -7.81 11.09
C GLU A 561 -28.12 -6.30 11.06
N ILE A 562 -27.43 -5.67 10.12
CA ILE A 562 -27.47 -4.21 9.97
C ILE A 562 -28.70 -3.85 9.11
N PRO A 563 -29.65 -3.04 9.60
CA PRO A 563 -30.77 -2.56 8.81
C PRO A 563 -30.32 -1.48 7.82
N VAL A 564 -30.97 -1.36 6.66
CA VAL A 564 -30.65 -0.29 5.68
C VAL A 564 -30.85 1.12 6.27
N GLU A 565 -31.79 1.25 7.21
CA GLU A 565 -32.07 2.49 7.95
C GLU A 565 -30.85 2.98 8.74
N PHE A 566 -29.94 2.08 9.17
CA PHE A 566 -28.69 2.50 9.81
C PHE A 566 -27.91 3.48 8.93
N LEU A 567 -27.85 3.26 7.62
CA LEU A 567 -27.14 4.17 6.72
C LEU A 567 -27.89 5.45 6.44
N ARG A 568 -29.22 5.44 6.44
CA ARG A 568 -30.00 6.68 6.37
C ARG A 568 -29.71 7.56 7.58
N ASP A 569 -29.75 6.95 8.77
CA ASP A 569 -29.68 7.66 10.04
C ASP A 569 -28.25 8.12 10.36
N ASN A 570 -27.23 7.41 9.84
CA ASN A 570 -25.81 7.71 10.03
C ASN A 570 -25.09 8.18 8.75
N TRP A 571 -25.84 8.62 7.73
CA TRP A 571 -25.26 8.96 6.42
C TRP A 571 -24.18 10.03 6.51
N LYS A 572 -24.38 11.01 7.41
CA LYS A 572 -23.41 12.08 7.66
C LYS A 572 -22.02 11.56 8.02
N ASP A 573 -21.93 10.45 8.77
CA ASP A 573 -20.66 9.90 9.25
C ASP A 573 -19.99 9.04 8.16
N VAL A 574 -20.79 8.43 7.26
CA VAL A 574 -20.29 7.72 6.07
C VAL A 574 -19.52 8.65 5.14
N ILE A 575 -19.94 9.91 5.05
CA ILE A 575 -19.39 10.93 4.13
C ILE A 575 -18.56 12.01 4.83
N ASP A 576 -18.24 11.84 6.12
CA ASP A 576 -17.46 12.82 6.88
C ASP A 576 -15.96 12.63 6.68
N PHE A 577 -15.33 13.61 6.04
CA PHE A 577 -13.89 13.67 5.79
C PHE A 577 -13.12 14.55 6.78
N THR A 578 -13.76 15.10 7.82
CA THR A 578 -13.07 15.89 8.86
C THR A 578 -12.06 15.05 9.65
N GLN A 579 -12.36 13.76 9.84
CA GLN A 579 -11.44 12.74 10.30
C GLN A 579 -11.24 11.73 9.16
N SER A 580 -10.23 11.94 8.32
CA SER A 580 -9.94 11.07 7.17
C SER A 580 -8.68 10.26 7.36
N VAL A 581 -8.60 9.11 6.68
CA VAL A 581 -7.38 8.31 6.57
C VAL A 581 -6.88 8.28 5.12
N THR A 582 -5.56 8.23 4.95
CA THR A 582 -4.93 7.96 3.66
C THR A 582 -4.60 6.49 3.59
N ILE A 583 -5.02 5.82 2.52
CA ILE A 583 -4.76 4.39 2.31
C ILE A 583 -3.90 4.24 1.06
N LYS A 584 -2.76 3.56 1.17
CA LYS A 584 -1.80 3.40 0.08
C LYS A 584 -1.90 2.06 -0.62
N ASN A 585 -2.29 1.01 0.09
CA ASN A 585 -2.41 -0.35 -0.45
C ASN A 585 -3.63 -1.10 0.13
N ALA A 586 -3.96 -2.24 -0.46
CA ALA A 586 -5.13 -3.03 -0.07
C ALA A 586 -5.00 -3.62 1.36
N GLN A 587 -3.79 -3.96 1.79
CA GLN A 587 -3.50 -4.48 3.13
C GLN A 587 -3.78 -3.42 4.20
N GLU A 588 -3.26 -2.20 4.01
CA GLU A 588 -3.52 -1.05 4.88
C GLU A 588 -5.01 -0.72 4.96
N SER A 589 -5.75 -0.83 3.84
CA SER A 589 -7.21 -0.68 3.86
C SER A 589 -7.86 -1.69 4.79
N THR A 590 -7.53 -2.97 4.62
CA THR A 590 -8.07 -4.08 5.42
C THR A 590 -7.75 -3.91 6.90
N MET A 591 -6.49 -3.63 7.24
CA MET A 591 -6.07 -3.44 8.62
C MET A 591 -6.78 -2.26 9.28
N ALA A 592 -6.84 -1.11 8.60
CA ALA A 592 -7.54 0.06 9.14
C ALA A 592 -9.05 -0.20 9.36
N ILE A 593 -9.66 -1.07 8.56
CA ILE A 593 -11.05 -1.50 8.76
C ILE A 593 -11.16 -2.42 10.00
N LEU A 594 -10.31 -3.44 10.09
CA LEU A 594 -10.34 -4.41 11.19
C LEU A 594 -10.06 -3.74 12.56
N GLU A 595 -9.14 -2.77 12.60
CA GLU A 595 -8.91 -1.93 13.77
C GLU A 595 -10.16 -1.11 14.14
N SER A 596 -10.83 -0.51 13.16
CA SER A 596 -11.98 0.38 13.39
C SER A 596 -13.20 -0.34 13.98
N ILE A 597 -13.39 -1.63 13.68
CA ILE A 597 -14.51 -2.44 14.16
C ILE A 597 -14.27 -3.05 15.56
N GLY A 598 -13.16 -2.71 16.23
CA GLY A 598 -12.81 -3.24 17.55
C GLY A 598 -12.30 -4.68 17.53
N GLY A 599 -11.83 -5.15 16.37
CA GLY A 599 -11.09 -6.39 16.29
C GLY A 599 -9.65 -6.15 16.71
N ASN A 600 -9.27 -6.60 17.91
CA ASN A 600 -7.94 -7.20 18.02
C ASN A 600 -7.93 -8.33 16.98
N GLY A 601 -7.22 -8.12 15.87
CA GLY A 601 -6.87 -9.22 14.99
C GLY A 601 -5.92 -10.10 15.77
N ASP A 602 -6.36 -11.31 16.09
CA ASP A 602 -5.44 -12.38 16.40
C ASP A 602 -4.62 -12.60 15.12
N GLU A 603 -3.30 -12.42 15.21
CA GLU A 603 -2.36 -12.60 14.10
C GLU A 603 -2.25 -14.10 13.79
N ASP A 604 -3.17 -14.61 12.97
CA ASP A 604 -3.04 -15.90 12.29
C ASP A 604 -2.52 -15.63 10.86
N ASP A 605 -1.20 -15.63 10.69
CA ASP A 605 -0.58 -15.81 9.38
C ASP A 605 -0.34 -17.31 9.16
N GLU A 606 -1.04 -17.95 8.21
CA GLU A 606 -0.52 -19.17 7.56
C GLU A 606 -0.80 -19.15 6.04
N ASP A 607 0.27 -18.83 5.31
CA ASP A 607 0.85 -19.46 4.11
C ASP A 607 -0.02 -20.31 3.15
N GLU A 608 0.03 -19.92 1.86
CA GLU A 608 -0.19 -20.81 0.72
C GLU A 608 1.07 -21.68 0.47
N GLU A 609 0.85 -22.98 0.23
CA GLU A 609 1.87 -23.99 -0.05
C GLU A 609 2.73 -23.69 -1.30
N ASP A 610 4.02 -23.43 -1.12
CA ASP A 610 5.05 -23.67 -2.14
C ASP A 610 5.91 -24.87 -1.70
N GLN A 611 5.72 -25.99 -2.39
CA GLN A 611 6.70 -27.07 -2.43
C GLN A 611 7.90 -26.56 -3.23
N ASP A 612 9.03 -26.33 -2.56
CA ASP A 612 10.36 -26.74 -3.02
C ASP A 612 11.36 -26.47 -1.89
N GLY A 613 12.03 -27.54 -1.45
CA GLY A 613 13.10 -27.45 -0.45
C GLY A 613 14.37 -26.86 -1.07
N ASP A 614 14.94 -25.85 -0.43
CA ASP A 614 16.29 -25.89 0.13
C ASP A 614 16.66 -24.54 0.78
N ASN A 615 17.47 -24.64 1.85
CA ASN A 615 18.00 -23.57 2.70
C ASN A 615 18.31 -22.24 2.01
N GLU A 616 17.65 -21.14 2.39
CA GLU A 616 18.22 -19.79 2.28
C GLU A 616 17.70 -18.84 3.38
N SER A 617 18.65 -18.12 3.99
CA SER A 617 18.51 -17.16 5.08
C SER A 617 17.69 -15.92 4.68
N SER A 618 16.84 -15.43 5.59
CA SER A 618 16.13 -14.15 5.47
C SER A 618 17.08 -13.02 5.05
N GLU A 619 16.74 -12.33 3.95
CA GLU A 619 17.47 -11.14 3.48
C GLU A 619 17.41 -10.05 4.58
N ASN A 620 18.56 -9.70 5.16
CA ASN A 620 18.62 -8.83 6.33
C ASN A 620 18.49 -7.35 5.93
N GLU A 621 17.50 -6.66 6.49
CA GLU A 621 17.22 -5.25 6.23
C GLU A 621 18.29 -4.30 6.78
N ALA A 622 18.53 -3.22 6.05
CA ALA A 622 19.52 -2.21 6.43
C ALA A 622 18.91 -1.11 7.33
N TYR A 623 19.48 -0.92 8.52
CA TYR A 623 19.21 0.17 9.45
C TYR A 623 20.30 1.23 9.38
N THR A 624 19.95 2.50 9.15
CA THR A 624 20.90 3.61 9.20
C THR A 624 20.79 4.37 10.51
N TYR A 625 21.91 4.77 11.10
CA TYR A 625 21.95 5.76 12.16
C TYR A 625 23.00 6.82 11.90
N ASP A 626 22.77 8.00 12.45
CA ASP A 626 23.61 9.18 12.36
C ASP A 626 23.78 9.81 13.75
N ASN A 627 24.53 10.92 13.81
CA ASN A 627 24.79 11.63 15.07
C ASN A 627 23.48 12.01 15.79
N ARG A 628 22.41 12.34 15.07
CA ARG A 628 21.10 12.67 15.66
C ARG A 628 20.51 11.48 16.39
N ARG A 629 20.53 10.29 15.81
CA ARG A 629 20.04 9.06 16.47
C ARG A 629 20.91 8.68 17.67
N VAL A 630 22.23 8.88 17.60
CA VAL A 630 23.12 8.68 18.74
C VAL A 630 22.80 9.63 19.89
N ILE A 631 22.59 10.92 19.60
CA ILE A 631 22.18 11.92 20.60
C ILE A 631 20.82 11.56 21.22
N LEU A 632 19.83 11.20 20.38
CA LEU A 632 18.51 10.78 20.84
C LEU A 632 18.61 9.62 21.84
N TYR A 633 19.39 8.59 21.50
CA TYR A 633 19.64 7.47 22.40
C TYR A 633 20.29 7.94 23.70
N ASN A 634 21.40 8.68 23.60
CA ASN A 634 22.16 9.13 24.76
C ASN A 634 21.29 9.95 25.73
N ILE A 635 20.43 10.85 25.24
CA ILE A 635 19.48 11.61 26.05
C ILE A 635 18.44 10.68 26.68
N SER A 636 17.91 9.73 25.90
CA SER A 636 16.89 8.77 26.38
C SER A 636 17.40 7.80 27.46
N VAL A 637 18.71 7.73 27.68
CA VAL A 637 19.33 6.98 28.78
C VAL A 637 19.98 7.88 29.83
N GLY A 638 19.60 9.16 29.86
CA GLY A 638 19.89 10.08 30.95
C GLY A 638 21.06 11.04 30.74
N SER A 639 21.57 11.18 29.51
CA SER A 639 22.54 12.24 29.19
C SER A 639 21.87 13.60 29.12
N SER A 640 22.60 14.63 29.53
CA SER A 640 22.10 16.01 29.57
C SER A 640 22.99 16.98 28.80
N ALA A 641 22.52 18.21 28.61
CA ALA A 641 23.27 19.31 28.02
C ALA A 641 24.64 19.60 28.69
N LYS A 642 24.86 19.11 29.91
CA LYS A 642 26.13 19.25 30.64
C LYS A 642 27.21 18.26 30.18
N GLU A 643 26.84 17.25 29.39
CA GLU A 643 27.70 16.14 29.01
C GLU A 643 27.90 16.16 27.50
N LEU A 644 28.61 17.18 27.02
CA LEU A 644 28.74 17.48 25.58
C LEU A 644 29.25 16.30 24.74
N LYS A 645 30.12 15.44 25.31
CA LYS A 645 30.58 14.18 24.69
C LYS A 645 29.44 13.22 24.30
N TYR A 646 28.22 13.41 24.81
CA TYR A 646 27.05 12.58 24.51
C TYR A 646 25.95 13.31 23.73
N VAL A 647 25.92 14.63 23.74
CA VAL A 647 24.78 15.41 23.22
C VAL A 647 25.14 16.46 22.18
N TYR A 648 26.44 16.63 21.88
CA TYR A 648 26.91 17.61 20.91
C TYR A 648 27.90 16.98 19.94
N GLU A 649 27.47 16.84 18.69
CA GLU A 649 28.19 16.14 17.63
C GLU A 649 29.50 16.82 17.19
N ALA A 650 29.66 18.12 17.47
CA ALA A 650 30.91 18.83 17.18
C ALA A 650 31.89 18.81 18.37
N ASN A 651 31.54 18.17 19.49
CA ASN A 651 32.50 17.91 20.54
C ASN A 651 33.52 16.87 20.04
N ASN A 652 34.82 17.12 20.25
CA ASN A 652 35.89 16.23 19.78
C ASN A 652 35.87 14.83 20.41
N GLU A 653 35.10 14.65 21.50
CA GLU A 653 34.92 13.39 22.22
C GLU A 653 33.50 12.82 22.04
N PHE A 654 32.74 13.33 21.06
CA PHE A 654 31.39 12.87 20.78
C PHE A 654 31.35 11.35 20.54
N GLN A 655 30.52 10.65 21.31
CA GLN A 655 30.48 9.20 21.29
C GLN A 655 29.08 8.66 21.64
N ALA A 656 28.78 7.47 21.15
CA ALA A 656 27.67 6.68 21.65
C ALA A 656 28.01 6.07 23.01
N ILE A 657 27.06 6.05 23.94
CA ILE A 657 27.19 5.21 25.14
C ILE A 657 27.21 3.74 24.67
N PRO A 658 28.13 2.88 25.16
CA PRO A 658 28.30 1.51 24.65
C PRO A 658 27.02 0.68 24.53
N SER A 659 26.04 0.89 25.43
CA SER A 659 24.73 0.22 25.37
C SER A 659 23.92 0.53 24.10
N PHE A 660 24.30 1.55 23.31
CA PHE A 660 23.72 1.83 21.99
C PHE A 660 23.78 0.62 21.04
N GLY A 661 24.71 -0.32 21.25
CA GLY A 661 24.81 -1.54 20.44
C GLY A 661 23.56 -2.44 20.42
N VAL A 662 22.59 -2.19 21.30
CA VAL A 662 21.27 -2.86 21.27
C VAL A 662 20.30 -2.22 20.26
N ILE A 663 20.54 -0.98 19.83
CA ILE A 663 19.61 -0.24 18.95
C ILE A 663 19.46 -0.88 17.56
N PRO A 664 20.53 -1.28 16.86
CA PRO A 664 20.39 -1.79 15.50
C PRO A 664 19.50 -3.02 15.34
N PHE A 665 19.60 -4.01 16.24
CA PHE A 665 18.78 -5.23 16.13
C PHE A 665 17.31 -4.98 16.49
N MET A 666 17.03 -4.01 17.38
CA MET A 666 15.65 -3.62 17.72
C MET A 666 14.92 -2.92 16.57
N ASN A 667 15.63 -2.46 15.54
CA ASN A 667 15.06 -1.79 14.37
C ASN A 667 15.07 -2.71 13.13
N GLN A 668 15.04 -4.03 13.32
CA GLN A 668 14.72 -4.98 12.26
C GLN A 668 13.19 -5.18 12.21
N GLU A 669 12.61 -5.38 11.03
CA GLU A 669 11.24 -5.88 10.90
C GLU A 669 11.07 -7.16 11.77
N ASP A 670 9.96 -7.25 12.49
CA ASP A 670 9.57 -8.33 13.41
C ASP A 670 10.58 -8.68 14.53
N GLY A 671 11.47 -7.76 14.88
CA GLY A 671 12.51 -8.01 15.89
C GLY A 671 13.59 -9.02 15.44
N GLY A 672 13.65 -9.26 14.12
CA GLY A 672 14.65 -10.05 13.43
C GLY A 672 14.45 -11.57 13.47
N LEU A 673 13.82 -12.14 14.50
CA LEU A 673 13.60 -13.59 14.59
C LEU A 673 12.11 -13.90 14.45
N ASN A 674 11.73 -14.58 13.37
CA ASN A 674 10.36 -15.04 13.18
C ASN A 674 10.03 -16.12 14.23
N LEU A 675 9.36 -15.71 15.30
CA LEU A 675 9.00 -16.58 16.42
C LEU A 675 7.86 -17.54 16.06
N ASP A 676 7.00 -17.18 15.11
CA ASP A 676 5.89 -18.02 14.65
C ASP A 676 6.38 -19.28 13.93
N LYS A 677 7.56 -19.24 13.30
CA LYS A 677 8.23 -20.44 12.79
C LYS A 677 8.72 -21.38 13.88
N LEU A 678 8.98 -20.86 15.08
CA LEU A 678 9.54 -21.64 16.20
C LEU A 678 8.45 -22.09 17.19
N LEU A 679 7.34 -21.35 17.27
CA LEU A 679 6.38 -21.45 18.37
C LEU A 679 4.93 -21.58 17.87
N LYS A 680 4.07 -22.21 18.68
CA LYS A 680 2.61 -22.26 18.52
C LYS A 680 1.96 -21.34 19.55
N ASN A 681 0.84 -20.74 19.18
CA ASN A 681 0.09 -19.82 20.04
C ASN A 681 0.97 -18.68 20.58
N TYR A 682 1.94 -18.23 19.77
CA TYR A 682 2.77 -17.09 20.14
C TYR A 682 1.88 -15.86 20.25
N ASN A 683 2.04 -15.11 21.35
CA ASN A 683 1.39 -13.84 21.51
C ASN A 683 2.41 -12.85 22.08
N PRO A 684 2.70 -11.73 21.38
CA PRO A 684 3.71 -10.77 21.82
C PRO A 684 3.39 -10.14 23.18
N MET A 685 2.12 -10.05 23.60
CA MET A 685 1.74 -9.58 24.95
C MET A 685 2.26 -10.49 26.07
N ASN A 686 2.52 -11.75 25.76
CA ASN A 686 3.00 -12.74 26.70
C ASN A 686 4.53 -12.85 26.73
N LEU A 687 5.22 -12.13 25.84
CA LEU A 687 6.68 -12.09 25.76
C LEU A 687 7.26 -11.17 26.84
N LEU A 688 8.17 -11.72 27.64
CA LEU A 688 8.97 -11.01 28.62
C LEU A 688 10.44 -11.13 28.26
N HIS A 689 11.09 -9.99 28.03
CA HIS A 689 12.53 -9.97 27.82
C HIS A 689 13.25 -10.22 29.15
N GLY A 690 13.88 -11.40 29.30
CA GLY A 690 14.42 -11.87 30.57
C GLY A 690 15.90 -11.57 30.78
N GLU A 691 16.74 -11.93 29.82
CA GLU A 691 18.19 -11.69 29.88
C GLU A 691 18.68 -11.10 28.57
N HIS A 692 19.71 -10.25 28.65
CA HIS A 692 20.36 -9.66 27.49
C HIS A 692 21.86 -9.70 27.65
N TYR A 693 22.56 -10.03 26.58
CA TYR A 693 24.00 -9.91 26.45
C TYR A 693 24.33 -9.08 25.22
N LEU A 694 25.30 -8.18 25.37
CA LEU A 694 25.79 -7.27 24.35
C LEU A 694 27.31 -7.39 24.29
N LYS A 695 27.86 -7.50 23.09
CA LYS A 695 29.27 -7.29 22.78
C LYS A 695 29.41 -6.19 21.75
N ILE A 696 30.34 -5.30 22.00
CA ILE A 696 30.82 -4.31 21.05
C ILE A 696 32.06 -4.89 20.39
N ASN A 697 31.91 -5.29 19.13
CA ASN A 697 32.97 -5.90 18.35
C ASN A 697 33.93 -4.85 17.77
N LYS A 698 33.48 -3.60 17.63
CA LYS A 698 34.26 -2.47 17.10
C LYS A 698 34.23 -1.26 18.01
N PHE A 699 35.41 -0.79 18.44
CA PHE A 699 35.61 0.47 19.15
C PHE A 699 36.52 1.45 18.39
N PRO A 700 36.29 2.77 18.48
CA PRO A 700 35.07 3.39 19.03
C PRO A 700 33.84 2.99 18.20
N ILE A 701 32.65 3.03 18.83
CA ILE A 701 31.40 2.79 18.11
C ILE A 701 31.26 3.91 17.06
N PRO A 702 31.05 3.59 15.77
CA PRO A 702 30.76 4.61 14.77
C PRO A 702 29.57 5.46 15.23
N THR A 703 29.64 6.78 15.10
CA THR A 703 28.51 7.66 15.44
C THR A 703 27.52 7.82 14.29
N ALA A 704 27.89 7.31 13.11
CA ALA A 704 27.02 7.17 11.96
C ALA A 704 27.43 5.91 11.17
N ALA A 705 26.45 5.08 10.82
CA ALA A 705 26.65 3.90 9.97
C ALA A 705 25.32 3.47 9.34
N THR A 706 25.42 2.74 8.23
CA THR A 706 24.32 1.90 7.75
C THR A 706 24.71 0.47 8.05
N VAL A 707 23.84 -0.26 8.75
CA VAL A 707 24.13 -1.59 9.28
C VAL A 707 23.05 -2.59 8.89
N THR A 708 23.41 -3.86 8.74
CA THR A 708 22.45 -4.98 8.60
C THR A 708 22.63 -5.92 9.78
N THR A 709 21.54 -6.51 10.27
CA THR A 709 21.61 -7.43 11.41
C THR A 709 21.18 -8.82 11.00
N LYS A 710 22.05 -9.82 11.21
CA LYS A 710 21.71 -11.24 11.05
C LYS A 710 21.19 -11.80 12.36
N SER A 711 19.96 -12.27 12.37
CA SER A 711 19.32 -12.96 13.50
C SER A 711 19.42 -14.48 13.34
N PHE A 712 19.42 -15.22 14.45
CA PHE A 712 19.40 -16.68 14.43
C PHE A 712 18.88 -17.25 15.76
N PRO A 713 18.09 -18.34 15.75
CA PRO A 713 17.69 -19.01 16.97
C PRO A 713 18.89 -19.72 17.59
N MET A 714 19.09 -19.57 18.90
CA MET A 714 20.14 -20.28 19.65
C MET A 714 19.56 -21.40 20.52
N ALA A 715 18.37 -21.21 21.08
CA ALA A 715 17.66 -22.27 21.78
C ALA A 715 16.16 -21.99 21.86
N VAL A 716 15.36 -23.05 21.82
CA VAL A 716 13.93 -23.04 22.18
C VAL A 716 13.77 -24.07 23.28
N ILE A 717 13.46 -23.64 24.50
CA ILE A 717 13.46 -24.50 25.69
C ILE A 717 12.07 -24.49 26.31
N ASP A 718 11.48 -25.67 26.45
CA ASP A 718 10.22 -25.81 27.16
C ASP A 718 10.43 -25.61 28.68
N LYS A 719 9.68 -24.67 29.24
CA LYS A 719 9.65 -24.31 30.66
C LYS A 719 8.26 -24.50 31.28
N SER A 720 7.38 -25.22 30.60
CA SER A 720 6.00 -25.46 31.03
C SER A 720 5.93 -26.19 32.38
N LYS A 721 5.00 -25.78 33.25
CA LYS A 721 4.76 -26.37 34.58
C LYS A 721 3.27 -26.42 34.89
N ALA A 722 2.77 -27.57 35.31
CA ALA A 722 1.44 -27.75 35.89
C ALA A 722 0.30 -27.01 35.15
N GLY A 723 0.16 -27.25 33.84
CA GLY A 723 -0.89 -26.66 33.00
C GLY A 723 -0.64 -25.21 32.55
N LYS A 724 0.52 -24.63 32.88
CA LYS A 724 0.96 -23.34 32.34
C LYS A 724 2.05 -23.55 31.30
N HIS A 725 1.69 -23.34 30.04
CA HIS A 725 2.60 -23.44 28.90
C HIS A 725 3.54 -22.24 28.89
N SER A 726 4.85 -22.46 28.79
CA SER A 726 5.83 -21.37 28.74
C SER A 726 7.10 -21.82 28.04
N ILE A 727 7.54 -21.04 27.06
CA ILE A 727 8.77 -21.29 26.30
C ILE A 727 9.82 -20.22 26.61
N LEU A 728 11.07 -20.64 26.69
CA LEU A 728 12.23 -19.77 26.69
C LEU A 728 12.90 -19.82 25.32
N VAL A 729 12.87 -18.71 24.58
CA VAL A 729 13.62 -18.56 23.34
C VAL A 729 14.89 -17.77 23.61
N ARG A 730 16.02 -18.31 23.18
CA ARG A 730 17.31 -17.62 23.14
C ARG A 730 17.63 -17.30 21.68
N ALA A 731 17.84 -16.03 21.36
CA ALA A 731 18.11 -15.54 20.02
C ALA A 731 19.46 -14.82 19.97
N GLY A 732 20.21 -15.02 18.90
CA GLY A 732 21.45 -14.30 18.62
C GLY A 732 21.28 -13.31 17.48
N TYR A 733 22.04 -12.22 17.55
CA TYR A 733 22.04 -11.16 16.53
C TYR A 733 23.47 -10.69 16.28
N LYS A 734 23.89 -10.62 15.01
CA LYS A 734 25.19 -10.08 14.57
C LYS A 734 24.96 -8.90 13.63
N THR A 735 25.38 -7.70 14.03
CA THR A 735 25.17 -6.47 13.27
C THR A 735 26.45 -6.05 12.55
N TYR A 736 26.38 -5.92 11.23
CA TYR A 736 27.49 -5.60 10.35
C TYR A 736 27.32 -4.21 9.75
N ASP A 737 28.39 -3.44 9.64
CA ASP A 737 28.42 -2.24 8.83
C ASP A 737 28.30 -2.60 7.34
N VAL A 738 27.33 -2.03 6.63
CA VAL A 738 27.04 -2.36 5.23
C VAL A 738 28.18 -1.98 4.30
N LYS A 739 28.91 -0.90 4.61
CA LYS A 739 29.96 -0.38 3.73
C LYS A 739 31.25 -1.20 3.84
N THR A 740 31.61 -1.60 5.05
CA THR A 740 32.88 -2.26 5.37
C THR A 740 32.74 -3.75 5.59
N ASN A 741 31.51 -4.24 5.77
CA ASN A 741 31.18 -5.59 6.22
C ASN A 741 31.82 -5.95 7.59
N GLU A 742 32.21 -4.95 8.38
CA GLU A 742 32.80 -5.13 9.70
C GLU A 742 31.70 -5.44 10.73
N LEU A 743 31.90 -6.48 11.55
CA LEU A 743 31.00 -6.81 12.65
C LEU A 743 31.12 -5.75 13.75
N LEU A 744 30.02 -5.01 14.00
CA LEU A 744 29.98 -3.95 14.99
C LEU A 744 29.47 -4.43 16.35
N PHE A 745 28.40 -5.23 16.35
CA PHE A 745 27.73 -5.67 17.58
C PHE A 745 27.33 -7.15 17.51
N THR A 746 27.44 -7.83 18.65
CA THR A 746 26.84 -9.15 18.86
C THR A 746 25.90 -9.08 20.05
N ASN A 747 24.62 -9.39 19.84
CA ASN A 747 23.61 -9.41 20.89
C ASN A 747 23.08 -10.84 21.09
N VAL A 748 22.72 -11.17 22.32
CA VAL A 748 21.99 -12.40 22.66
C VAL A 748 20.85 -12.06 23.60
N GLY A 749 19.62 -12.25 23.12
CA GLY A 749 18.40 -12.03 23.89
C GLY A 749 17.82 -13.34 24.40
N SER A 750 17.29 -13.33 25.62
CA SER A 750 16.45 -14.40 26.15
C SER A 750 15.04 -13.88 26.40
N TYR A 751 14.05 -14.56 25.85
CA TYR A 751 12.65 -14.17 25.86
C TYR A 751 11.82 -15.30 26.48
N PHE A 752 11.13 -14.98 27.58
CA PHE A 752 10.17 -15.88 28.22
C PHE A 752 8.79 -15.59 27.68
N ILE A 753 8.17 -16.56 27.03
CA ILE A 753 6.89 -16.40 26.34
C ILE A 753 5.88 -17.30 27.04
N ARG A 754 4.85 -16.69 27.62
CA ARG A 754 3.79 -17.38 28.36
C ARG A 754 2.68 -17.86 27.41
N ASN A 755 1.94 -18.89 27.82
CA ASN A 755 0.80 -19.47 27.10
C ASN A 755 1.13 -19.89 25.67
N CYS A 756 2.36 -20.37 25.47
CA CYS A 756 2.94 -20.64 24.17
C CYS A 756 3.65 -22.00 24.22
N GLU A 757 3.76 -22.67 23.07
CA GLU A 757 4.35 -24.01 22.93
C GLU A 757 5.41 -24.04 21.82
N SER A 758 6.35 -24.99 21.87
CA SER A 758 7.28 -25.22 20.74
C SER A 758 6.55 -25.90 19.59
N ARG A 759 6.80 -25.51 18.32
CA ARG A 759 6.11 -26.12 17.16
C ARG A 759 6.34 -27.64 17.04
N ASP A 760 7.54 -28.09 17.37
CA ASP A 760 7.99 -29.50 17.31
C ASP A 760 7.82 -30.28 18.63
N ALA A 761 7.24 -29.66 19.66
CA ALA A 761 7.07 -30.21 21.01
C ALA A 761 8.37 -30.72 21.67
N LYS A 762 9.55 -30.20 21.29
CA LYS A 762 10.85 -30.56 21.90
C LYS A 762 11.66 -29.30 22.24
N SER A 763 12.64 -29.47 23.14
CA SER A 763 13.64 -28.42 23.37
C SER A 763 14.76 -28.55 22.34
N HIS A 764 15.06 -27.45 21.64
CA HIS A 764 16.09 -27.36 20.63
C HIS A 764 17.23 -26.46 21.11
N SER A 765 18.47 -26.90 20.89
CA SER A 765 19.67 -26.08 21.06
C SER A 765 20.39 -26.04 19.73
N PHE A 766 20.63 -24.83 19.24
CA PHE A 766 21.35 -24.56 18.00
C PHE A 766 22.77 -24.18 18.38
N HIS A 767 23.76 -24.95 17.91
CA HIS A 767 25.17 -24.73 18.28
C HIS A 767 25.71 -23.47 17.58
N GLU A 768 25.81 -22.38 18.32
CA GLU A 768 26.39 -21.11 17.85
C GLU A 768 27.45 -20.60 18.84
N GLU A 769 28.61 -20.22 18.30
CA GLU A 769 29.73 -19.72 19.10
C GLU A 769 29.41 -18.36 19.74
N VAL A 770 29.56 -18.30 21.06
CA VAL A 770 29.43 -17.09 21.87
C VAL A 770 30.57 -17.04 22.88
N THR A 771 30.91 -15.83 23.35
CA THR A 771 32.03 -15.67 24.28
C THR A 771 31.74 -16.37 25.61
N PRO A 772 32.76 -16.84 26.35
CA PRO A 772 32.56 -17.44 27.67
C PRO A 772 31.78 -16.54 28.65
N PHE A 773 31.84 -15.21 28.46
CA PHE A 773 31.17 -14.22 29.31
C PHE A 773 29.65 -14.37 29.32
N VAL A 774 29.03 -14.75 28.20
CA VAL A 774 27.56 -14.94 28.14
C VAL A 774 27.10 -16.07 29.06
N SER A 775 27.95 -17.05 29.31
CA SER A 775 27.65 -18.23 30.14
C SER A 775 28.02 -18.03 31.62
N MET A 776 28.76 -16.97 31.95
CA MET A 776 29.11 -16.65 33.34
C MET A 776 27.89 -16.19 34.13
N SER A 777 27.89 -16.52 35.42
CA SER A 777 26.92 -16.00 36.39
C SER A 777 27.60 -14.95 37.25
N PHE A 778 27.07 -13.73 37.24
CA PHE A 778 27.55 -12.65 38.08
C PHE A 778 26.60 -12.53 39.27
N THR A 779 27.11 -12.38 40.49
CA THR A 779 26.26 -12.21 41.68
C THR A 779 26.85 -11.08 42.51
N ALA A 780 26.00 -10.20 43.03
CA ALA A 780 26.42 -9.13 43.91
C ALA A 780 27.14 -9.68 45.14
N LEU A 781 28.23 -9.02 45.53
CA LEU A 781 29.05 -9.40 46.67
C LEU A 781 28.38 -8.88 47.95
N LYS A 782 27.45 -9.66 48.50
CA LYS A 782 26.62 -9.26 49.65
C LYS A 782 27.43 -8.84 50.88
N ASP A 783 28.61 -9.43 51.06
CA ASP A 783 29.50 -9.15 52.20
C ASP A 783 30.49 -8.00 51.95
N LYS A 784 30.46 -7.38 50.76
CA LYS A 784 31.30 -6.24 50.39
C LYS A 784 30.45 -5.00 50.10
N LYS A 785 30.81 -3.84 50.67
CA LYS A 785 30.18 -2.57 50.27
C LYS A 785 30.40 -2.30 48.77
N PRO A 786 29.41 -1.75 48.03
CA PRO A 786 29.60 -1.36 46.64
C PRO A 786 30.76 -0.38 46.48
N ASP A 787 31.58 -0.55 45.44
CA ASP A 787 32.64 0.37 45.06
C ASP A 787 32.07 1.65 44.41
N PHE A 788 30.81 1.59 43.93
CA PHE A 788 30.07 2.74 43.40
C PHE A 788 28.56 2.58 43.66
N ILE A 789 27.93 3.70 44.01
CA ILE A 789 26.48 3.86 44.04
C ILE A 789 26.15 5.11 43.24
N GLY A 790 25.38 4.97 42.16
CA GLY A 790 24.91 6.07 41.32
C GLY A 790 23.40 6.07 41.24
N THR A 791 22.78 7.25 41.17
CA THR A 791 21.31 7.37 41.08
C THR A 791 20.89 8.22 39.89
N PHE A 792 19.77 7.87 39.28
CA PHE A 792 19.13 8.63 38.21
C PHE A 792 17.62 8.71 38.43
N LYS A 793 17.06 9.92 38.53
CA LYS A 793 15.61 10.14 38.60
C LYS A 793 15.06 10.13 37.18
N THR A 794 14.22 9.16 36.86
CA THR A 794 13.59 9.09 35.53
C THR A 794 12.52 10.16 35.38
N ASP A 795 12.35 10.70 34.17
CA ASP A 795 11.22 11.56 33.82
C ASP A 795 9.95 10.73 33.61
N GLN A 796 8.77 11.31 33.83
CA GLN A 796 7.49 10.64 33.56
C GLN A 796 7.32 10.27 32.09
N ASN A 797 7.95 11.02 31.17
CA ASN A 797 7.89 10.81 29.73
C ASN A 797 9.07 9.98 29.20
N LEU A 798 9.93 9.44 30.07
CA LEU A 798 11.17 8.79 29.63
C LEU A 798 10.91 7.58 28.72
N ALA A 799 9.86 6.79 29.00
CA ALA A 799 9.46 5.68 28.14
C ALA A 799 8.98 6.17 26.75
N ALA A 800 8.25 7.29 26.71
CA ALA A 800 7.79 7.92 25.47
C ALA A 800 8.96 8.49 24.64
N LEU A 801 10.04 8.93 25.29
CA LEU A 801 11.27 9.36 24.61
C LEU A 801 12.10 8.16 24.13
N TYR A 802 12.32 7.15 24.98
CA TYR A 802 13.18 6.00 24.67
C TYR A 802 12.64 5.17 23.51
N ARG A 803 11.31 4.98 23.42
CA ARG A 803 10.68 4.22 22.31
C ARG A 803 11.00 4.78 20.93
N LEU A 804 11.34 6.08 20.81
CA LEU A 804 11.74 6.69 19.53
C LEU A 804 13.04 6.10 18.95
N ASN A 805 13.78 5.31 19.73
CA ASN A 805 14.94 4.57 19.26
C ASN A 805 14.62 3.23 18.58
N GLY A 806 13.35 2.80 18.52
CA GLY A 806 12.92 1.63 17.73
C GLY A 806 11.94 0.69 18.44
N ASP A 807 11.94 0.62 19.78
CA ASP A 807 11.02 -0.25 20.52
C ASP A 807 9.67 0.45 20.76
N LEU A 808 8.75 0.27 19.82
CA LEU A 808 7.45 0.93 19.77
C LEU A 808 6.35 0.22 20.58
N ASN A 809 6.66 -0.84 21.34
CA ASN A 809 5.68 -1.66 22.05
C ASN A 809 4.72 -0.79 22.91
N PRO A 810 3.38 -0.90 22.71
CA PRO A 810 2.39 -0.08 23.42
C PRO A 810 2.44 -0.22 24.95
N LEU A 811 2.97 -1.34 25.47
CA LEU A 811 3.20 -1.60 26.90
C LEU A 811 3.89 -0.45 27.64
N HIS A 812 4.70 0.32 26.93
CA HIS A 812 5.52 1.39 27.49
C HIS A 812 4.87 2.77 27.48
N VAL A 813 3.70 2.93 26.84
CA VAL A 813 3.04 4.26 26.73
C VAL A 813 1.52 4.22 26.88
N ASP A 814 0.86 3.13 26.49
CA ASP A 814 -0.60 3.00 26.56
C ASP A 814 -1.05 2.33 27.88
N PRO A 815 -1.79 3.05 28.74
CA PRO A 815 -2.33 2.48 29.97
C PRO A 815 -3.27 1.29 29.78
N ALA A 816 -4.06 1.27 28.70
CA ALA A 816 -5.01 0.19 28.43
C ALA A 816 -4.26 -1.11 28.09
N PHE A 817 -3.27 -1.01 27.20
CA PHE A 817 -2.41 -2.13 26.84
C PHE A 817 -1.58 -2.63 28.03
N ALA A 818 -0.97 -1.72 28.80
CA ALA A 818 -0.21 -2.08 30.00
C ALA A 818 -1.08 -2.84 31.02
N LYS A 819 -2.33 -2.40 31.21
CA LYS A 819 -3.31 -3.10 32.05
C LYS A 819 -3.67 -4.48 31.50
N GLY A 820 -3.85 -4.60 30.19
CA GLY A 820 -4.06 -5.88 29.51
C GLY A 820 -2.91 -6.87 29.72
N ALA A 821 -1.68 -6.38 29.77
CA ALA A 821 -0.47 -7.16 30.10
C ALA A 821 -0.23 -7.36 31.61
N HIS A 822 -1.22 -7.02 32.45
CA HIS A 822 -1.19 -7.12 33.91
C HIS A 822 -0.20 -6.19 34.63
N PHE A 823 0.12 -5.03 34.04
CA PHE A 823 0.83 -3.96 34.74
C PHE A 823 -0.15 -2.87 35.19
N SER A 824 0.10 -2.28 36.36
CA SER A 824 -0.78 -1.25 36.92
C SER A 824 -0.78 0.07 36.13
N LYS A 825 0.27 0.31 35.33
CA LYS A 825 0.48 1.47 34.46
C LYS A 825 1.65 1.17 33.49
N PRO A 826 1.87 1.99 32.45
CA PRO A 826 3.00 1.78 31.53
C PRO A 826 4.34 1.70 32.25
N ILE A 827 5.18 0.76 31.83
CA ILE A 827 6.50 0.50 32.41
C ILE A 827 7.61 1.06 31.52
N LEU A 828 8.76 1.37 32.10
CA LEU A 828 9.96 1.72 31.35
C LEU A 828 10.55 0.47 30.68
N HIS A 829 11.12 0.61 29.49
CA HIS A 829 11.81 -0.48 28.80
C HIS A 829 12.95 -1.04 29.66
N GLY A 830 13.10 -2.36 29.71
CA GLY A 830 14.24 -3.01 30.40
C GLY A 830 15.58 -2.54 29.83
N LEU A 831 15.67 -2.43 28.50
CA LEU A 831 16.87 -1.93 27.80
C LEU A 831 17.13 -0.44 28.04
N CYS A 832 16.11 0.37 28.33
CA CYS A 832 16.30 1.75 28.81
C CYS A 832 16.93 1.76 30.20
N THR A 833 16.41 0.94 31.12
CA THR A 833 16.97 0.79 32.48
C THR A 833 18.42 0.29 32.43
N PHE A 834 18.73 -0.63 31.51
CA PHE A 834 20.10 -1.06 31.25
C PHE A 834 20.95 0.09 30.70
N GLY A 835 20.45 0.86 29.72
CA GLY A 835 21.17 2.00 29.16
C GLY A 835 21.53 3.06 30.21
N ILE A 836 20.60 3.39 31.11
CA ILE A 836 20.85 4.29 32.24
C ILE A 836 21.93 3.73 33.16
N SER A 837 21.86 2.43 33.44
CA SER A 837 22.86 1.75 34.27
C SER A 837 24.23 1.75 33.61
N ALA A 838 24.29 1.42 32.33
CA ALA A 838 25.49 1.43 31.50
C ALA A 838 26.13 2.81 31.47
N LYS A 839 25.35 3.88 31.29
CA LYS A 839 25.85 5.27 31.35
C LYS A 839 26.54 5.55 32.68
N LEU A 840 25.86 5.31 33.81
CA LEU A 840 26.42 5.55 35.15
C LEU A 840 27.71 4.77 35.40
N LEU A 841 27.77 3.53 34.92
CA LEU A 841 28.99 2.70 35.01
C LEU A 841 30.11 3.24 34.11
N VAL A 842 29.79 3.69 32.90
CA VAL A 842 30.76 4.26 31.95
C VAL A 842 31.35 5.55 32.49
N ASP A 843 30.52 6.44 33.03
CA ASP A 843 30.98 7.68 33.65
C ASP A 843 31.88 7.44 34.87
N LYS A 844 31.67 6.33 35.60
CA LYS A 844 32.48 5.99 36.77
C LYS A 844 33.75 5.19 36.46
N PHE A 845 33.64 4.16 35.65
CA PHE A 845 34.66 3.13 35.48
C PHE A 845 35.32 3.11 34.10
N GLY A 846 34.78 3.86 33.13
CA GLY A 846 35.21 3.84 31.73
C GLY A 846 34.37 2.91 30.85
N THR A 847 34.69 2.87 29.56
CA THR A 847 33.94 2.09 28.56
C THR A 847 34.09 0.58 28.77
N PHE A 848 33.09 -0.18 28.30
CA PHE A 848 33.07 -1.64 28.36
C PHE A 848 32.84 -2.24 26.99
N ASP A 849 33.36 -3.45 26.74
CA ASP A 849 33.19 -4.16 25.48
C ASP A 849 32.14 -5.26 25.52
N GLU A 850 31.83 -5.80 26.69
CA GLU A 850 30.79 -6.79 26.88
C GLU A 850 29.94 -6.45 28.11
N ALA A 851 28.65 -6.71 28.01
CA ALA A 851 27.69 -6.55 29.09
C ALA A 851 26.72 -7.73 29.11
N LYS A 852 26.32 -8.13 30.31
CA LYS A 852 25.25 -9.11 30.55
C LYS A 852 24.34 -8.58 31.63
N VAL A 853 23.04 -8.71 31.43
CA VAL A 853 22.01 -8.28 32.38
C VAL A 853 20.86 -9.27 32.46
N ARG A 854 20.24 -9.39 33.64
CA ARG A 854 18.96 -10.06 33.84
C ARG A 854 17.94 -9.07 34.36
N PHE A 855 16.85 -8.90 33.63
CA PHE A 855 15.70 -8.13 34.07
C PHE A 855 14.88 -8.98 35.04
N THR A 856 14.66 -8.44 36.24
CA THR A 856 14.03 -9.18 37.35
C THR A 856 12.71 -8.57 37.78
N GLN A 857 12.55 -7.27 37.62
CA GLN A 857 11.33 -6.52 37.91
C GLN A 857 11.21 -5.31 36.99
N VAL A 858 10.03 -4.67 36.99
CA VAL A 858 9.75 -3.48 36.18
C VAL A 858 10.19 -2.20 36.87
N VAL A 859 10.44 -1.17 36.07
CA VAL A 859 10.60 0.22 36.50
C VAL A 859 9.41 1.01 35.96
N PHE A 860 8.85 1.91 36.74
CA PHE A 860 7.84 2.85 36.25
C PHE A 860 8.50 4.20 35.93
N PRO A 861 8.10 4.88 34.84
CA PRO A 861 8.54 6.26 34.59
C PRO A 861 8.26 7.16 35.79
N GLY A 862 9.20 8.03 36.11
CA GLY A 862 9.20 8.86 37.32
C GLY A 862 9.89 8.24 38.53
N GLU A 863 10.23 6.96 38.54
CA GLU A 863 10.97 6.32 39.65
C GLU A 863 12.47 6.65 39.64
N THR A 864 13.14 6.49 40.77
CA THR A 864 14.57 6.69 40.93
C THR A 864 15.29 5.36 40.78
N ILE A 865 16.14 5.29 39.77
CA ILE A 865 17.04 4.16 39.54
C ILE A 865 18.29 4.34 40.41
N GLU A 866 18.69 3.32 41.15
CA GLU A 866 19.95 3.26 41.91
C GLU A 866 20.80 2.09 41.42
N VAL A 867 22.01 2.36 40.95
CA VAL A 867 22.98 1.37 40.47
C VAL A 867 24.04 1.17 41.53
N ARG A 868 24.18 -0.06 42.02
CA ARG A 868 25.23 -0.48 42.96
C ARG A 868 26.22 -1.37 42.22
N ALA A 869 27.51 -1.07 42.29
CA ALA A 869 28.52 -1.76 41.49
C ALA A 869 29.77 -2.15 42.31
N TRP A 870 30.35 -3.29 41.97
CA TRP A 870 31.55 -3.87 42.58
C TRP A 870 32.57 -4.21 41.49
N LYS A 871 33.75 -3.60 41.55
CA LYS A 871 34.82 -3.82 40.59
C LYS A 871 35.73 -4.97 41.03
N GLN A 872 35.92 -5.94 40.14
CA GLN A 872 36.83 -7.09 40.27
C GLN A 872 37.71 -7.16 39.03
N GLY A 873 38.91 -6.55 39.11
CA GLY A 873 39.80 -6.45 37.96
C GLY A 873 39.17 -5.65 36.81
N SER A 874 39.02 -6.27 35.64
CA SER A 874 38.36 -5.69 34.46
C SER A 874 36.84 -5.89 34.45
N ILE A 875 36.27 -6.64 35.39
CA ILE A 875 34.84 -6.90 35.46
C ILE A 875 34.21 -5.98 36.52
N VAL A 876 33.09 -5.35 36.19
CA VAL A 876 32.26 -4.61 37.14
C VAL A 876 30.91 -5.33 37.25
N ILE A 877 30.70 -6.00 38.37
CA ILE A 877 29.41 -6.61 38.72
C ILE A 877 28.50 -5.50 39.22
N PHE A 878 27.23 -5.49 38.82
CA PHE A 878 26.29 -4.47 39.29
C PHE A 878 24.88 -5.01 39.51
N GLN A 879 24.11 -4.25 40.29
CA GLN A 879 22.67 -4.38 40.45
C GLN A 879 22.03 -3.01 40.24
N THR A 880 20.83 -3.02 39.67
CA THR A 880 20.02 -1.81 39.51
C THR A 880 18.74 -1.99 40.29
N LEU A 881 18.40 -1.01 41.11
CA LEU A 881 17.25 -1.00 41.99
C LEU A 881 16.33 0.18 41.68
N VAL A 882 15.07 0.04 42.04
CA VAL A 882 14.16 1.18 42.20
C VAL A 882 14.17 1.59 43.67
N LYS A 883 14.63 2.81 43.95
CA LYS A 883 14.86 3.30 45.30
C LYS A 883 13.58 3.41 46.12
N GLU A 884 12.50 3.87 45.49
CA GLU A 884 11.20 4.07 46.14
C GLU A 884 10.56 2.77 46.62
N ARG A 885 10.85 1.65 45.94
CA ARG A 885 10.26 0.32 46.23
C ARG A 885 11.25 -0.65 46.85
N ASP A 886 12.51 -0.23 47.03
CA ASP A 886 13.64 -1.05 47.47
C ASP A 886 13.69 -2.44 46.78
N CYS A 887 13.52 -2.45 45.47
CA CYS A 887 13.44 -3.68 44.69
C CYS A 887 14.50 -3.70 43.60
N ILE A 888 15.16 -4.85 43.44
CA ILE A 888 16.12 -5.08 42.36
C ILE A 888 15.36 -5.29 41.05
N VAL A 889 15.71 -4.51 40.02
CA VAL A 889 15.12 -4.55 38.68
C VAL A 889 16.09 -5.10 37.63
N ILE A 890 17.40 -4.90 37.82
CA ILE A 890 18.46 -5.61 37.08
C ILE A 890 19.34 -6.34 38.08
N ASP A 891 19.49 -7.64 37.89
CA ASP A 891 20.33 -8.51 38.69
C ASP A 891 21.24 -9.36 37.79
N LYS A 892 22.10 -10.15 38.41
CA LYS A 892 23.05 -11.06 37.75
C LYS A 892 23.83 -10.40 36.61
N ALA A 893 24.18 -9.14 36.82
CA ALA A 893 24.66 -8.27 35.77
C ALA A 893 26.13 -7.91 35.95
N ALA A 894 26.83 -7.79 34.83
CA ALA A 894 28.18 -7.28 34.81
C ALA A 894 28.52 -6.63 33.47
N VAL A 895 29.51 -5.74 33.50
CA VAL A 895 30.21 -5.24 32.31
C VAL A 895 31.69 -5.61 32.39
N ARG A 896 32.33 -5.87 31.25
CA ARG A 896 33.79 -6.00 31.16
C ARG A 896 34.36 -4.73 30.55
N LEU A 897 35.17 -4.02 31.33
CA LEU A 897 35.84 -2.79 30.91
C LEU A 897 36.83 -3.08 29.77
N ASN A 898 36.85 -2.22 28.76
CA ASN A 898 37.84 -2.28 27.70
C ASN A 898 39.19 -1.79 28.29
N GLY A 899 40.26 -2.56 28.14
CA GLY A 899 41.58 -2.30 28.74
C GLY A 899 42.30 -1.04 28.22
N THR A 900 41.67 -0.25 27.37
CA THR A 900 42.15 1.05 26.93
C THR A 900 41.49 2.14 27.78
N LYS A 901 42.29 2.85 28.59
CA LYS A 901 41.82 4.06 29.28
C LYS A 901 41.11 4.96 28.26
N PRO A 902 39.90 5.49 28.53
CA PRO A 902 39.41 6.62 27.76
C PRO A 902 40.49 7.71 27.85
N LYS A 903 40.86 8.31 26.71
CA LYS A 903 41.58 9.59 26.75
C LYS A 903 40.64 10.54 27.48
N LEU A 904 41.01 10.89 28.71
CA LEU A 904 40.39 11.93 29.53
C LEU A 904 40.88 13.30 29.08
#